data_AF-A0A0X3U0S2-F1
#
_entry.id   AF-A0A0X3U0S2-F1
#
_cell.length_a   1.000
_cell.length_b   1.000
_cell.length_c   1.000
_cell.angle_alpha   90.00
_cell.angle_beta   90.00
_cell.angle_gamma   90.00
#
_symmetry.space_group_name_H-M   'P 1'
#
loop_
_entity.id
_entity.type
_entity.pdbx_description
1 polymer ?
#
loop_
_entity_poly.entity_id
_entity_poly.type
_entity_poly.pdbx_seq_one_letter_code
_entity_poly.pdbx_strand_id
1 'polypeptide(L)'
;MKRLFLALLVILFTHLAACSADVKSGKPNTTTDTQTLTVVDSDNDGIADGNDNCTNAPNQDQSDLDGDGNGDACDADDDNDGTDDDTDNCPALPNEDQADADGDGIGDACDEDLDGDNVDNDADNCPAVPNSEQGDLDGDGIGDACDNDRDGDDDTDANDNCPEVSNPDQADQDNDGIGDACDTDSDTDNDGLDDGEDNCPSIANPDQTDTDSDGIGDACDSDDDGDSIGDDADNCPTDANAGQEDQDGDNIGDACDTDRDGDGVGNNPHDNCPDTANPGQEDADNDGIGDACDPLTDPDEDGIDSGEDNCPQTANPDQSDQDSDGTGDACDADTDGDGVENDTDNCPNTANSDQLDTDSDNLGNACDNDDDGDGVDDNSDNCPANANADQADQDGDGIGDACDSDRDGDGVENGTDNCPLTDNTDQTDTDGDGFGDACDDNTDSDGDTLPDEADNCPNAANSDQADQDGDGIGDACDDDVDGDGDNNDVDNCPTTANPSQADTDNDGLGDACDNDDDNDGVEDTTDNCPTIANSDQANLDGDEFGNACDADEDGDGFNDDADNCPSVANAGQEDLDGDSIGDACDSDDDNDGIEDGADNCPAIANADQSDIDGDGIGDVCDADRDGDDIASDSDNCPNDSNPDQADQDGDGIGDAYDADNDTDNDGLDDGEDNCPAAPNADQSDVDGDGIGDACDSDADGDGADNGSDNCPMTANEDQTDSDGDGIGDACDDDLDGDGTDDNTDNCPLVANPGQEDSDGDGLGDACDLDRDGDGIDDGDDNCPSIPNPAQLDADGDGIGDVCDADSDGDGVDNDVDNCPQTPNEDQADFNNDGVGDVCDDDQAASCASFGDFQPITTSESKLDKGIIAPCAGCSVTSPGRVTNSVITDAARLEVTAGAGGYAYVDVTKTSVLSGRHMIGFLVEKPSTLLDLVLLETITISTWLNDTPTGDSSTGSSLVAFKVDGAVDQRVIVIASEQDFNRVRLSLGSLPSELNQLDVYMACMAPL
;
A
#
# COMPACT_ATOMS: atom_id res chain seq x y z
N MET A 1 -41.65 -25.05 -40.65
CA MET A 1 -42.81 -24.74 -41.53
C MET A 1 -43.11 -25.96 -42.43
N LYS A 2 -44.35 -26.51 -42.50
CA LYS A 2 -44.85 -27.57 -43.47
C LYS A 2 -44.01 -28.87 -43.66
N ARG A 3 -44.45 -30.06 -43.18
CA ARG A 3 -45.43 -31.01 -43.77
C ARG A 3 -45.04 -31.83 -45.05
N LEU A 4 -45.18 -33.17 -44.91
CA LEU A 4 -45.59 -34.25 -45.86
C LEU A 4 -44.55 -35.21 -46.54
N PHE A 5 -44.77 -36.53 -46.28
CA PHE A 5 -44.56 -37.74 -47.12
C PHE A 5 -43.13 -38.25 -47.42
N LEU A 6 -42.82 -39.54 -47.64
CA LEU A 6 -43.37 -40.91 -47.37
C LEU A 6 -42.79 -41.87 -48.46
N ALA A 7 -41.96 -42.84 -48.04
CA ALA A 7 -41.65 -44.15 -48.66
C ALA A 7 -40.95 -44.27 -50.05
N LEU A 8 -39.83 -45.01 -50.11
CA LEU A 8 -39.69 -46.37 -50.71
C LEU A 8 -38.21 -46.90 -50.58
N LEU A 9 -37.82 -48.19 -50.75
CA LEU A 9 -38.30 -49.48 -50.20
C LEU A 9 -37.39 -50.68 -50.66
N VAL A 10 -36.56 -51.24 -49.75
CA VAL A 10 -36.21 -52.69 -49.59
C VAL A 10 -35.40 -53.44 -50.69
N ILE A 11 -34.61 -54.46 -50.26
CA ILE A 11 -34.50 -55.87 -50.77
C ILE A 11 -33.25 -56.53 -50.11
N LEU A 12 -33.26 -57.68 -49.40
CA LEU A 12 -34.32 -58.70 -49.18
C LEU A 12 -33.98 -59.71 -48.02
N PHE A 13 -34.93 -59.94 -47.09
CA PHE A 13 -35.34 -61.19 -46.38
C PHE A 13 -34.29 -62.25 -45.93
N THR A 14 -34.38 -62.85 -44.72
CA THR A 14 -35.50 -63.68 -44.16
C THR A 14 -35.42 -63.80 -42.61
N HIS A 15 -36.38 -64.30 -41.81
CA HIS A 15 -37.64 -65.05 -42.10
C HIS A 15 -38.87 -64.65 -41.22
N LEU A 16 -39.41 -65.55 -40.37
CA LEU A 16 -40.68 -65.44 -39.61
C LEU A 16 -40.60 -66.10 -38.21
N ALA A 17 -41.05 -65.37 -37.17
CA ALA A 17 -42.01 -65.70 -36.08
C ALA A 17 -42.16 -67.14 -35.50
N ALA A 18 -42.29 -67.28 -34.16
CA ALA A 18 -43.61 -67.29 -33.47
C ALA A 18 -43.61 -67.72 -31.97
N CYS A 19 -44.37 -66.97 -31.15
CA CYS A 19 -45.19 -67.37 -29.98
C CYS A 19 -44.82 -68.55 -29.03
N SER A 20 -44.66 -68.18 -27.75
CA SER A 20 -45.55 -68.57 -26.60
C SER A 20 -45.51 -69.99 -25.98
N ALA A 21 -45.50 -69.97 -24.64
CA ALA A 21 -46.13 -70.90 -23.68
C ALA A 21 -45.39 -72.17 -23.18
N ASP A 22 -44.91 -72.06 -21.92
CA ASP A 22 -45.51 -72.73 -20.73
C ASP A 22 -45.24 -74.24 -20.45
N VAL A 23 -45.23 -74.56 -19.14
CA VAL A 23 -45.36 -75.88 -18.47
C VAL A 23 -44.12 -76.79 -18.27
N LYS A 24 -43.49 -76.62 -17.10
CA LYS A 24 -43.21 -77.62 -16.03
C LYS A 24 -42.80 -79.08 -16.36
N SER A 25 -41.79 -79.51 -15.58
CA SER A 25 -41.62 -80.79 -14.83
C SER A 25 -40.73 -81.92 -15.38
N GLY A 26 -39.88 -82.49 -14.51
CA GLY A 26 -39.44 -83.88 -14.66
C GLY A 26 -38.06 -84.35 -14.16
N LYS A 27 -37.72 -84.24 -12.86
CA LYS A 27 -36.79 -85.21 -12.21
C LYS A 27 -37.37 -86.65 -12.32
N PRO A 28 -36.62 -87.76 -12.15
CA PRO A 28 -35.17 -88.02 -12.27
C PRO A 28 -34.86 -89.30 -13.12
N ASN A 29 -33.63 -89.87 -13.12
CA ASN A 29 -33.32 -91.19 -12.48
C ASN A 29 -31.89 -91.79 -12.77
N THR A 30 -31.10 -91.98 -11.70
CA THR A 30 -30.20 -93.13 -11.38
C THR A 30 -28.97 -93.57 -12.21
N THR A 31 -27.79 -93.30 -11.63
CA THR A 31 -26.69 -94.22 -11.22
C THR A 31 -26.02 -95.22 -12.20
N THR A 32 -24.68 -95.15 -12.31
CA THR A 32 -23.80 -96.30 -11.93
C THR A 32 -22.36 -95.89 -11.54
N ASP A 33 -22.01 -96.16 -10.28
CA ASP A 33 -20.68 -96.42 -9.67
C ASP A 33 -19.52 -96.87 -10.59
N THR A 34 -18.31 -96.29 -10.45
CA THR A 34 -17.01 -97.01 -10.44
C THR A 34 -15.83 -96.17 -9.89
N GLN A 35 -15.19 -96.64 -8.80
CA GLN A 35 -13.80 -96.40 -8.31
C GLN A 35 -13.31 -94.96 -8.02
N THR A 36 -13.07 -94.70 -6.73
CA THR A 36 -12.16 -93.66 -6.23
C THR A 36 -10.68 -94.02 -6.50
N LEU A 37 -10.00 -93.19 -7.30
CA LEU A 37 -8.64 -92.79 -6.95
C LEU A 37 -8.79 -91.78 -5.79
N THR A 38 -7.92 -91.84 -4.80
CA THR A 38 -7.59 -90.62 -4.03
C THR A 38 -6.69 -89.81 -4.93
N VAL A 39 -7.30 -88.90 -5.69
CA VAL A 39 -6.62 -87.71 -6.16
C VAL A 39 -6.06 -87.02 -4.92
N VAL A 40 -4.81 -86.62 -4.99
CA VAL A 40 -4.27 -85.62 -4.06
C VAL A 40 -4.40 -84.31 -4.82
N ASP A 41 -4.88 -83.35 -4.07
CA ASP A 41 -5.36 -82.02 -4.39
C ASP A 41 -5.02 -81.31 -3.07
N SER A 42 -3.98 -80.48 -3.12
CA SER A 42 -3.17 -80.14 -1.94
C SER A 42 -3.60 -78.84 -1.27
N ASP A 43 -4.19 -77.95 -2.07
CA ASP A 43 -4.81 -76.66 -1.72
C ASP A 43 -6.36 -76.74 -1.68
N ASN A 44 -6.97 -77.75 -2.32
CA ASN A 44 -8.42 -78.02 -2.39
C ASN A 44 -9.19 -77.15 -3.39
N ASP A 45 -8.55 -76.71 -4.47
CA ASP A 45 -9.19 -75.97 -5.55
C ASP A 45 -10.14 -76.87 -6.40
N GLY A 46 -9.88 -78.17 -6.45
CA GLY A 46 -10.66 -79.17 -7.19
C GLY A 46 -9.99 -79.69 -8.47
N ILE A 47 -8.82 -79.17 -8.82
CA ILE A 47 -7.87 -79.76 -9.76
C ILE A 47 -7.08 -80.85 -8.99
N ALA A 48 -5.90 -81.25 -9.45
CA ALA A 48 -5.24 -82.45 -8.98
C ALA A 48 -3.73 -82.31 -9.17
N ASP A 49 -2.91 -82.46 -8.12
CA ASP A 49 -1.44 -82.24 -8.07
C ASP A 49 -0.60 -82.67 -9.31
N GLY A 50 -1.11 -83.59 -10.14
CA GLY A 50 -0.44 -84.11 -11.35
C GLY A 50 -0.92 -83.54 -12.69
N ASN A 51 -1.90 -82.63 -12.66
CA ASN A 51 -2.51 -81.88 -13.76
C ASN A 51 -2.66 -80.39 -13.38
N ASP A 52 -2.06 -80.02 -12.26
CA ASP A 52 -2.23 -78.78 -11.52
C ASP A 52 -0.91 -78.01 -11.63
N ASN A 53 -0.95 -76.82 -12.21
CA ASN A 53 0.24 -75.98 -12.39
C ASN A 53 0.60 -75.19 -11.12
N CYS A 54 -0.33 -75.01 -10.17
CA CYS A 54 -0.09 -74.39 -8.87
C CYS A 54 -0.41 -75.28 -7.67
N THR A 55 0.26 -76.44 -7.60
CA THR A 55 0.07 -77.53 -6.61
C THR A 55 0.05 -77.21 -5.09
N ASN A 56 0.12 -75.94 -4.66
CA ASN A 56 -0.09 -75.52 -3.27
C ASN A 56 -0.85 -74.16 -3.15
N ALA A 57 -1.41 -73.63 -4.24
CA ALA A 57 -2.10 -72.34 -4.32
C ALA A 57 -3.33 -72.48 -5.25
N PRO A 58 -4.58 -72.27 -4.77
CA PRO A 58 -5.78 -72.59 -5.56
C PRO A 58 -5.90 -71.81 -6.88
N ASN A 59 -5.96 -72.51 -8.04
CA ASN A 59 -6.20 -71.90 -9.35
C ASN A 59 -7.03 -72.81 -10.30
N GLN A 60 -8.35 -72.76 -10.13
CA GLN A 60 -9.29 -73.65 -10.85
C GLN A 60 -9.32 -73.47 -12.37
N ASP A 61 -8.94 -72.30 -12.84
CA ASP A 61 -8.82 -71.89 -14.24
C ASP A 61 -7.57 -72.49 -14.92
N GLN A 62 -6.50 -72.68 -14.15
CA GLN A 62 -5.20 -73.20 -14.59
C GLN A 62 -4.56 -72.32 -15.68
N SER A 63 -4.64 -71.01 -15.46
CA SER A 63 -3.95 -70.00 -16.28
C SER A 63 -2.43 -70.12 -16.10
N ASP A 64 -1.70 -69.79 -17.17
CA ASP A 64 -0.29 -70.12 -17.48
C ASP A 64 0.09 -69.18 -18.64
N LEU A 65 0.20 -67.88 -18.33
CA LEU A 65 0.24 -66.78 -19.30
C LEU A 65 1.50 -66.85 -20.20
N ASP A 66 2.69 -66.97 -19.62
CA ASP A 66 3.94 -67.15 -20.37
C ASP A 66 4.11 -68.57 -21.00
N GLY A 67 3.43 -69.57 -20.44
CA GLY A 67 3.48 -70.97 -20.88
C GLY A 67 4.68 -71.80 -20.39
N ASP A 68 5.37 -71.37 -19.32
CA ASP A 68 6.44 -72.09 -18.62
C ASP A 68 5.92 -73.41 -17.99
N GLY A 69 4.67 -73.40 -17.51
CA GLY A 69 3.99 -74.53 -16.89
C GLY A 69 4.02 -74.54 -15.34
N ASN A 70 4.45 -73.44 -14.72
CA ASN A 70 3.81 -72.92 -13.51
C ASN A 70 2.43 -72.34 -13.88
N GLY A 71 1.81 -71.57 -12.99
CA GLY A 71 0.58 -70.87 -13.31
C GLY A 71 0.49 -69.58 -12.53
N ASP A 72 -0.31 -68.67 -13.04
CA ASP A 72 -0.34 -67.25 -12.67
C ASP A 72 -0.43 -67.07 -11.13
N ALA A 73 -1.37 -67.78 -10.48
CA ALA A 73 -1.52 -67.80 -9.01
C ALA A 73 -0.33 -68.35 -8.18
N CYS A 74 0.80 -68.72 -8.79
CA CYS A 74 1.99 -69.23 -8.13
C CYS A 74 3.32 -69.04 -8.88
N ASP A 75 3.33 -68.33 -10.02
CA ASP A 75 4.55 -67.64 -10.44
C ASP A 75 4.69 -66.32 -9.66
N ALA A 76 5.58 -65.45 -10.11
CA ALA A 76 5.79 -64.12 -9.52
C ALA A 76 6.28 -63.11 -10.58
N ASP A 77 6.05 -63.43 -11.86
CA ASP A 77 6.54 -62.82 -13.11
C ASP A 77 5.72 -63.56 -14.20
N ASP A 78 4.41 -63.29 -14.23
CA ASP A 78 3.40 -64.12 -14.90
C ASP A 78 3.54 -64.11 -16.44
N ASP A 79 4.18 -63.08 -16.99
CA ASP A 79 4.39 -62.91 -18.43
C ASP A 79 5.85 -63.14 -18.91
N ASN A 80 6.81 -63.22 -17.97
CA ASN A 80 8.23 -63.51 -18.17
C ASN A 80 9.05 -62.39 -18.84
N ASP A 81 8.72 -61.12 -18.59
CA ASP A 81 9.56 -59.96 -18.94
C ASP A 81 10.82 -59.86 -18.03
N GLY A 82 10.71 -60.33 -16.78
CA GLY A 82 11.78 -60.29 -15.78
C GLY A 82 11.63 -59.25 -14.65
N THR A 83 10.47 -58.62 -14.55
CA THR A 83 9.96 -57.85 -13.40
C THR A 83 9.10 -58.77 -12.53
N ASP A 84 9.04 -58.53 -11.21
CA ASP A 84 8.19 -59.35 -10.32
C ASP A 84 6.79 -58.68 -10.24
N ASP A 85 5.66 -59.41 -10.36
CA ASP A 85 4.28 -58.87 -10.52
C ASP A 85 3.89 -57.80 -9.47
N ASP A 86 4.37 -57.94 -8.23
CA ASP A 86 4.19 -56.97 -7.12
C ASP A 86 4.78 -55.56 -7.43
N THR A 87 5.52 -55.42 -8.52
CA THR A 87 6.26 -54.23 -8.96
C THR A 87 6.24 -54.01 -10.47
N ASP A 88 5.45 -54.81 -11.20
CA ASP A 88 5.26 -54.70 -12.64
C ASP A 88 4.08 -53.77 -12.91
N ASN A 89 4.25 -52.75 -13.76
CA ASN A 89 3.15 -51.87 -14.15
C ASN A 89 2.28 -52.43 -15.28
N CYS A 90 2.67 -53.56 -15.89
CA CYS A 90 1.83 -54.38 -16.76
C CYS A 90 1.93 -55.89 -16.45
N PRO A 91 1.51 -56.40 -15.27
CA PRO A 91 1.71 -57.79 -14.83
C PRO A 91 1.15 -58.91 -15.73
N ALA A 92 0.42 -58.56 -16.79
CA ALA A 92 -0.17 -59.48 -17.75
C ALA A 92 0.30 -59.26 -19.21
N LEU A 93 1.28 -58.38 -19.45
CA LEU A 93 1.74 -58.01 -20.80
C LEU A 93 3.21 -57.51 -20.84
N PRO A 94 4.16 -58.28 -21.41
CA PRO A 94 5.60 -58.04 -21.17
C PRO A 94 6.14 -56.68 -21.66
N ASN A 95 6.69 -55.89 -20.74
CA ASN A 95 7.23 -54.54 -20.98
C ASN A 95 8.58 -54.31 -20.24
N GLU A 96 9.66 -55.00 -20.70
CA GLU A 96 10.99 -55.07 -20.01
C GLU A 96 11.63 -53.71 -19.60
N ASP A 97 11.12 -52.59 -20.12
CA ASP A 97 11.55 -51.22 -19.79
C ASP A 97 10.72 -50.52 -18.72
N GLN A 98 9.53 -51.02 -18.36
CA GLN A 98 8.62 -50.48 -17.34
C GLN A 98 8.41 -48.97 -17.55
N ALA A 99 8.08 -48.64 -18.81
CA ALA A 99 7.69 -47.29 -19.20
C ALA A 99 6.27 -47.01 -18.68
N ASP A 100 6.09 -45.75 -18.31
CA ASP A 100 5.00 -45.15 -17.54
C ASP A 100 5.15 -43.65 -17.88
N ALA A 101 4.27 -43.14 -18.74
CA ALA A 101 4.50 -41.89 -19.47
C ALA A 101 3.85 -40.68 -18.79
N ASP A 102 2.67 -40.86 -18.20
CA ASP A 102 1.92 -39.88 -17.41
C ASP A 102 2.26 -39.97 -15.91
N GLY A 103 2.54 -41.17 -15.39
CA GLY A 103 2.94 -41.42 -14.01
C GLY A 103 1.85 -42.05 -13.12
N ASP A 104 0.74 -42.58 -13.66
CA ASP A 104 -0.38 -43.10 -12.87
C ASP A 104 -0.05 -44.44 -12.17
N GLY A 105 0.87 -45.23 -12.74
CA GLY A 105 1.32 -46.53 -12.25
C GLY A 105 0.83 -47.74 -13.07
N ILE A 106 0.06 -47.51 -14.13
CA ILE A 106 -0.10 -48.41 -15.29
C ILE A 106 1.13 -48.21 -16.19
N GLY A 107 1.37 -49.11 -17.15
CA GLY A 107 2.53 -49.02 -18.04
C GLY A 107 2.15 -48.87 -19.50
N ASP A 108 3.01 -48.18 -20.27
CA ASP A 108 2.82 -47.86 -21.71
C ASP A 108 2.31 -49.01 -22.59
N ALA A 109 2.57 -50.26 -22.18
CA ALA A 109 2.22 -51.45 -22.94
C ALA A 109 0.76 -51.90 -22.72
N CYS A 110 0.20 -51.65 -21.54
CA CYS A 110 -1.12 -52.08 -21.11
C CYS A 110 -2.09 -50.93 -20.84
N ASP A 111 -1.60 -49.69 -20.94
CA ASP A 111 -2.41 -48.49 -20.80
C ASP A 111 -3.46 -48.32 -21.91
N GLU A 112 -4.61 -47.76 -21.53
CA GLU A 112 -5.67 -47.37 -22.46
C GLU A 112 -5.65 -45.85 -22.75
N ASP A 113 -4.99 -45.02 -21.94
CA ASP A 113 -4.67 -43.59 -22.18
C ASP A 113 -3.18 -43.35 -21.84
N LEU A 114 -2.32 -43.17 -22.86
CA LEU A 114 -0.86 -43.16 -22.67
C LEU A 114 -0.30 -41.83 -22.15
N ASP A 115 -1.11 -40.78 -21.97
CA ASP A 115 -0.59 -39.51 -21.47
C ASP A 115 -1.48 -38.75 -20.47
N GLY A 116 -2.64 -39.32 -20.13
CA GLY A 116 -3.48 -38.88 -19.03
C GLY A 116 -4.30 -37.64 -19.37
N ASP A 117 -4.70 -37.50 -20.63
CA ASP A 117 -5.53 -36.37 -21.13
C ASP A 117 -7.03 -36.67 -21.18
N ASN A 118 -7.43 -37.89 -20.79
CA ASN A 118 -8.76 -38.47 -20.83
C ASN A 118 -9.28 -38.80 -22.25
N VAL A 119 -8.40 -39.16 -23.19
CA VAL A 119 -8.75 -39.67 -24.51
C VAL A 119 -8.08 -41.03 -24.79
N ASP A 120 -8.89 -42.10 -24.91
CA ASP A 120 -8.38 -43.44 -25.25
C ASP A 120 -7.36 -43.43 -26.41
N ASN A 121 -6.23 -44.13 -26.26
CA ASN A 121 -5.17 -44.34 -27.26
C ASN A 121 -5.63 -44.77 -28.68
N ASP A 122 -6.84 -45.34 -28.80
CA ASP A 122 -7.45 -45.83 -30.06
C ASP A 122 -8.39 -44.77 -30.71
N ALA A 123 -8.72 -43.70 -29.97
CA ALA A 123 -9.49 -42.53 -30.37
C ALA A 123 -8.63 -41.26 -30.49
N ASP A 124 -7.58 -41.18 -29.68
CA ASP A 124 -6.62 -40.09 -29.61
C ASP A 124 -5.77 -39.97 -30.89
N ASN A 125 -5.57 -38.74 -31.35
CA ASN A 125 -4.71 -38.36 -32.45
C ASN A 125 -3.28 -37.98 -32.02
N CYS A 126 -2.97 -37.86 -30.73
CA CYS A 126 -1.62 -37.74 -30.17
C CYS A 126 -1.26 -38.66 -28.97
N PRO A 127 -1.29 -40.02 -29.09
CA PRO A 127 -1.18 -40.98 -27.97
C PRO A 127 0.18 -41.07 -27.25
N ALA A 128 0.68 -39.96 -26.70
CA ALA A 128 1.93 -39.74 -25.95
C ALA A 128 2.24 -38.23 -25.73
N VAL A 129 1.32 -37.32 -26.07
CA VAL A 129 1.41 -35.86 -25.90
C VAL A 129 0.00 -35.30 -25.60
N PRO A 130 -0.31 -34.93 -24.34
CA PRO A 130 -1.67 -34.54 -23.92
C PRO A 130 -2.32 -33.45 -24.77
N ASN A 131 -3.50 -33.73 -25.32
CA ASN A 131 -4.23 -32.83 -26.21
C ASN A 131 -5.75 -33.07 -26.25
N SER A 132 -6.41 -33.10 -25.09
CA SER A 132 -7.83 -33.48 -24.89
C SER A 132 -8.87 -32.85 -25.83
N GLU A 133 -8.61 -31.66 -26.39
CA GLU A 133 -9.42 -31.01 -27.42
C GLU A 133 -9.35 -31.65 -28.82
N GLN A 134 -8.40 -32.56 -29.06
CA GLN A 134 -8.27 -33.39 -30.27
C GLN A 134 -8.24 -32.59 -31.59
N GLY A 135 -7.56 -31.44 -31.57
CA GLY A 135 -7.30 -30.61 -32.76
C GLY A 135 -6.58 -31.40 -33.85
N ASP A 136 -7.02 -31.25 -35.11
CA ASP A 136 -6.51 -31.92 -36.32
C ASP A 136 -6.82 -30.98 -37.50
N LEU A 137 -5.92 -30.02 -37.72
CA LEU A 137 -6.14 -28.87 -38.60
C LEU A 137 -6.22 -29.25 -40.09
N ASP A 138 -5.37 -30.17 -40.56
CA ASP A 138 -5.37 -30.63 -41.96
C ASP A 138 -6.34 -31.81 -42.22
N GLY A 139 -6.66 -32.61 -41.19
CA GLY A 139 -7.55 -33.78 -41.27
C GLY A 139 -6.84 -35.10 -41.64
N ASP A 140 -5.53 -35.21 -41.43
CA ASP A 140 -4.69 -36.41 -41.59
C ASP A 140 -5.01 -37.48 -40.54
N GLY A 141 -5.31 -37.05 -39.31
CA GLY A 141 -5.55 -37.90 -38.14
C GLY A 141 -4.34 -38.07 -37.22
N ILE A 142 -3.39 -37.13 -37.26
CA ILE A 142 -2.42 -36.83 -36.20
C ILE A 142 -2.84 -35.48 -35.60
N GLY A 143 -2.76 -35.32 -34.28
CA GLY A 143 -3.25 -34.11 -33.63
C GLY A 143 -2.28 -32.92 -33.67
N ASP A 144 -2.81 -31.71 -33.58
CA ASP A 144 -2.05 -30.45 -33.67
C ASP A 144 -0.92 -30.32 -32.62
N ALA A 145 -0.99 -31.10 -31.52
CA ALA A 145 0.00 -31.13 -30.44
C ALA A 145 1.23 -32.01 -30.72
N CYS A 146 1.10 -33.02 -31.59
CA CYS A 146 2.15 -33.99 -31.90
C CYS A 146 2.45 -34.12 -33.41
N ASP A 147 1.63 -33.50 -34.27
CA ASP A 147 2.00 -33.27 -35.65
C ASP A 147 3.16 -32.25 -35.73
N ASN A 148 3.80 -32.25 -36.88
CA ASN A 148 4.97 -31.47 -37.23
C ASN A 148 4.84 -30.93 -38.67
N ASP A 149 3.66 -31.01 -39.27
CA ASP A 149 3.22 -30.53 -40.61
C ASP A 149 1.71 -30.19 -40.47
N ARG A 150 1.38 -29.35 -39.46
CA ARG A 150 0.02 -29.22 -38.88
C ARG A 150 -1.07 -28.83 -39.88
N ASP A 151 -0.73 -28.11 -40.95
CA ASP A 151 -1.67 -27.68 -41.98
C ASP A 151 -1.65 -28.52 -43.27
N GLY A 152 -0.82 -29.57 -43.30
CA GLY A 152 -0.78 -30.63 -44.32
C GLY A 152 -0.22 -30.21 -45.67
N ASP A 153 0.76 -29.30 -45.69
CA ASP A 153 1.28 -28.66 -46.90
C ASP A 153 2.49 -29.36 -47.58
N ASP A 154 3.11 -30.34 -46.89
CA ASP A 154 4.39 -31.05 -47.16
C ASP A 154 5.66 -30.35 -46.60
N ASP A 155 5.59 -29.18 -45.94
CA ASP A 155 6.66 -28.53 -45.17
C ASP A 155 6.35 -28.53 -43.65
N THR A 156 7.35 -28.81 -42.81
CA THR A 156 7.13 -29.05 -41.37
C THR A 156 7.05 -27.74 -40.56
N ASP A 157 6.23 -27.63 -39.52
CA ASP A 157 6.06 -26.45 -38.63
C ASP A 157 7.39 -25.72 -38.31
N ALA A 158 8.44 -26.48 -37.97
CA ALA A 158 9.76 -25.95 -37.61
C ALA A 158 10.58 -25.38 -38.80
N ASN A 159 10.05 -25.43 -40.01
CA ASN A 159 10.59 -24.91 -41.27
C ASN A 159 9.50 -24.24 -42.13
N ASP A 160 8.28 -24.14 -41.61
CA ASP A 160 7.11 -23.56 -42.24
C ASP A 160 6.94 -22.12 -41.72
N ASN A 161 6.72 -21.17 -42.62
CA ASN A 161 6.44 -19.78 -42.29
C ASN A 161 4.95 -19.47 -42.14
N CYS A 162 4.07 -20.44 -42.37
CA CYS A 162 2.65 -20.41 -41.99
C CYS A 162 2.16 -21.72 -41.36
N PRO A 163 2.64 -22.14 -40.17
CA PRO A 163 2.29 -23.44 -39.53
C PRO A 163 0.81 -23.74 -39.26
N GLU A 164 -0.11 -22.85 -39.65
CA GLU A 164 -1.56 -23.01 -39.52
C GLU A 164 -2.32 -22.71 -40.85
N VAL A 165 -1.65 -22.38 -41.96
CA VAL A 165 -2.30 -21.91 -43.20
C VAL A 165 -1.58 -22.36 -44.49
N SER A 166 -1.91 -23.57 -44.92
CA SER A 166 -1.27 -24.32 -46.02
C SER A 166 -0.76 -23.47 -47.18
N ASN A 167 0.56 -23.31 -47.27
CA ASN A 167 1.26 -22.48 -48.25
C ASN A 167 2.46 -23.18 -48.96
N PRO A 168 2.27 -24.29 -49.74
CA PRO A 168 3.35 -25.18 -50.22
C PRO A 168 4.40 -24.61 -51.18
N ASP A 169 4.43 -23.29 -51.39
CA ASP A 169 5.53 -22.58 -52.02
C ASP A 169 6.40 -21.76 -51.05
N GLN A 170 6.08 -21.76 -49.74
CA GLN A 170 6.79 -21.06 -48.66
C GLN A 170 7.12 -19.64 -49.11
N ALA A 171 6.11 -19.00 -49.68
CA ALA A 171 6.20 -17.66 -50.22
C ALA A 171 6.19 -16.70 -49.04
N ASP A 172 7.27 -15.94 -48.96
CA ASP A 172 7.56 -14.96 -47.94
C ASP A 172 8.24 -13.82 -48.72
N GLN A 173 7.46 -12.79 -48.98
CA GLN A 173 7.86 -11.64 -49.78
C GLN A 173 8.79 -10.72 -48.98
N ASP A 174 8.58 -10.62 -47.67
CA ASP A 174 9.15 -9.59 -46.82
C ASP A 174 10.48 -10.05 -46.13
N ASN A 175 10.56 -11.33 -45.77
CA ASN A 175 11.64 -12.10 -45.13
C ASN A 175 11.74 -11.87 -43.61
N ASP A 176 10.63 -11.55 -42.93
CA ASP A 176 10.55 -11.53 -41.45
C ASP A 176 10.56 -12.93 -40.83
N GLY A 177 9.92 -13.91 -41.49
CA GLY A 177 9.75 -15.29 -41.04
C GLY A 177 8.31 -15.82 -41.09
N ILE A 178 7.34 -14.99 -41.43
CA ILE A 178 5.92 -15.29 -41.68
C ILE A 178 5.70 -15.40 -43.20
N GLY A 179 4.73 -16.19 -43.66
CA GLY A 179 4.47 -16.41 -45.10
C GLY A 179 3.26 -15.65 -45.64
N ASP A 180 3.30 -15.28 -46.94
CA ASP A 180 2.29 -14.58 -47.78
C ASP A 180 0.82 -15.09 -47.66
N ALA A 181 0.59 -16.21 -46.96
CA ALA A 181 -0.69 -16.92 -46.88
C ALA A 181 -1.39 -16.80 -45.51
N CYS A 182 -0.62 -16.73 -44.42
CA CYS A 182 -1.06 -16.47 -43.05
C CYS A 182 -0.87 -14.98 -42.69
N ASP A 183 0.09 -14.34 -43.34
CA ASP A 183 0.30 -12.90 -43.33
C ASP A 183 -0.97 -12.14 -43.80
N THR A 184 -1.38 -11.15 -43.02
CA THR A 184 -2.52 -10.27 -43.33
C THR A 184 -2.10 -8.92 -43.88
N ASP A 185 -0.81 -8.59 -43.78
CA ASP A 185 -0.27 -7.36 -44.30
C ASP A 185 -0.13 -7.41 -45.83
N SER A 186 0.36 -6.30 -46.37
CA SER A 186 0.99 -6.35 -47.67
C SER A 186 2.10 -5.33 -47.65
N ASP A 187 3.10 -5.56 -46.81
CA ASP A 187 4.33 -4.81 -46.80
C ASP A 187 5.02 -4.98 -48.17
N THR A 188 5.06 -3.89 -48.92
CA THR A 188 5.61 -3.87 -50.29
C THR A 188 7.15 -3.80 -50.29
N ASP A 189 7.79 -3.46 -49.17
CA ASP A 189 9.23 -3.15 -49.14
C ASP A 189 10.04 -3.62 -47.93
N ASN A 190 9.37 -4.29 -46.99
CA ASN A 190 9.90 -5.20 -45.98
C ASN A 190 10.49 -4.46 -44.77
N ASP A 191 9.67 -3.65 -44.13
CA ASP A 191 9.98 -2.77 -43.00
C ASP A 191 9.22 -3.14 -41.70
N GLY A 192 8.17 -3.97 -41.80
CA GLY A 192 7.35 -4.45 -40.69
C GLY A 192 6.03 -3.70 -40.52
N LEU A 193 5.56 -2.98 -41.54
CA LEU A 193 4.31 -2.20 -41.51
C LEU A 193 3.49 -2.38 -42.79
N ASP A 194 2.18 -2.61 -42.64
CA ASP A 194 1.23 -2.74 -43.76
C ASP A 194 1.25 -1.54 -44.73
N ASP A 195 1.19 -1.80 -46.05
CA ASP A 195 0.88 -0.87 -47.17
C ASP A 195 -0.26 0.16 -46.92
N GLY A 196 -1.12 -0.12 -45.92
CA GLY A 196 -2.28 0.68 -45.54
C GLY A 196 -2.09 1.62 -44.35
N GLU A 197 -1.06 1.37 -43.53
CA GLU A 197 -0.69 2.15 -42.34
C GLU A 197 0.66 2.84 -42.55
N ASP A 198 1.53 2.26 -43.37
CA ASP A 198 2.79 2.84 -43.84
C ASP A 198 2.58 4.14 -44.67
N ASN A 199 3.32 5.18 -44.30
CA ASN A 199 3.38 6.49 -44.96
C ASN A 199 4.37 6.54 -46.15
N CYS A 200 5.17 5.48 -46.38
CA CYS A 200 6.00 5.27 -47.55
C CYS A 200 5.93 3.88 -48.24
N PRO A 201 4.74 3.36 -48.72
CA PRO A 201 4.48 1.99 -49.24
C PRO A 201 5.25 1.50 -50.50
N SER A 202 6.57 1.67 -50.50
CA SER A 202 7.58 1.21 -51.45
C SER A 202 9.03 1.58 -51.07
N ILE A 203 9.27 2.21 -49.91
CA ILE A 203 10.59 2.55 -49.34
C ILE A 203 10.59 2.41 -47.79
N ALA A 204 10.97 1.21 -47.33
CA ALA A 204 11.14 0.84 -45.92
C ALA A 204 11.62 1.93 -44.96
N ASN A 205 10.75 2.26 -44.01
CA ASN A 205 10.91 3.20 -42.91
C ASN A 205 10.12 2.74 -41.67
N PRO A 206 10.64 1.73 -40.92
CA PRO A 206 9.94 1.14 -39.77
C PRO A 206 9.64 2.14 -38.63
N ASP A 207 10.27 3.32 -38.68
CA ASP A 207 10.08 4.42 -37.73
C ASP A 207 8.92 5.36 -38.08
N GLN A 208 8.36 5.27 -39.30
CA GLN A 208 7.26 6.09 -39.81
C GLN A 208 7.45 7.59 -39.65
N THR A 209 8.70 8.06 -39.61
CA THR A 209 9.01 9.47 -39.40
C THR A 209 8.37 10.33 -40.50
N ASP A 210 7.55 11.33 -40.10
CA ASP A 210 6.82 12.28 -40.96
C ASP A 210 6.97 13.67 -40.33
N THR A 211 8.12 14.30 -40.61
CA THR A 211 8.63 15.46 -39.88
C THR A 211 7.76 16.71 -40.03
N ASP A 212 7.12 16.93 -41.19
CA ASP A 212 6.17 18.04 -41.40
C ASP A 212 4.67 17.67 -41.24
N SER A 213 4.39 16.36 -41.06
CA SER A 213 3.04 15.79 -40.89
C SER A 213 2.08 15.99 -42.08
N ASP A 214 2.62 15.99 -43.31
CA ASP A 214 1.87 16.00 -44.59
C ASP A 214 1.16 14.66 -44.86
N GLY A 215 1.66 13.55 -44.30
CA GLY A 215 1.21 12.18 -44.57
C GLY A 215 2.04 11.46 -45.64
N ILE A 216 3.31 11.84 -45.80
CA ILE A 216 4.35 11.20 -46.60
C ILE A 216 5.58 11.12 -45.68
N GLY A 217 6.10 9.92 -45.42
CA GLY A 217 7.26 9.80 -44.52
C GLY A 217 8.55 10.35 -45.13
N ASP A 218 9.49 10.75 -44.27
CA ASP A 218 10.81 11.32 -44.62
C ASP A 218 11.60 10.41 -45.58
N ALA A 219 11.41 9.09 -45.51
CA ALA A 219 12.07 8.14 -46.41
C ALA A 219 11.62 8.24 -47.89
N CYS A 220 10.44 8.83 -48.15
CA CYS A 220 9.87 8.97 -49.48
C CYS A 220 9.38 10.37 -49.87
N ASP A 221 9.48 11.37 -48.98
CA ASP A 221 9.40 12.77 -49.38
C ASP A 221 10.74 13.27 -49.97
N SER A 222 10.92 14.58 -49.97
CA SER A 222 11.87 15.36 -50.77
C SER A 222 11.96 16.83 -50.32
N ASP A 223 11.41 17.11 -49.13
CA ASP A 223 11.26 18.40 -48.44
C ASP A 223 10.83 18.09 -46.98
N ASP A 224 11.52 17.16 -46.29
CA ASP A 224 11.03 16.45 -45.08
C ASP A 224 10.53 17.38 -43.94
N ASP A 225 11.12 18.58 -43.80
CA ASP A 225 10.75 19.60 -42.81
C ASP A 225 9.71 20.66 -43.28
N GLY A 226 9.25 20.55 -44.53
CA GLY A 226 8.26 21.43 -45.16
C GLY A 226 8.71 22.89 -45.39
N ASP A 227 10.00 23.22 -45.22
CA ASP A 227 10.47 24.61 -45.24
C ASP A 227 10.51 25.25 -46.66
N SER A 228 10.42 24.39 -47.68
CA SER A 228 10.58 24.65 -49.13
C SER A 228 12.00 24.58 -49.71
N ILE A 229 12.97 23.91 -49.07
CA ILE A 229 14.37 23.78 -49.51
C ILE A 229 14.83 22.35 -49.86
N GLY A 230 14.08 21.27 -49.66
CA GLY A 230 14.34 19.95 -50.24
C GLY A 230 15.75 19.37 -50.04
N ASP A 231 15.88 18.49 -49.03
CA ASP A 231 16.99 17.65 -48.53
C ASP A 231 18.26 17.53 -49.39
N ASP A 232 18.14 17.22 -50.69
CA ASP A 232 19.27 17.19 -51.65
C ASP A 232 20.03 18.55 -51.76
N ALA A 233 19.46 19.63 -51.22
CA ALA A 233 19.98 20.98 -51.14
C ALA A 233 19.93 21.60 -49.73
N ASP A 234 19.42 20.87 -48.74
CA ASP A 234 19.25 21.32 -47.36
C ASP A 234 20.49 21.02 -46.49
N ASN A 235 20.79 21.88 -45.52
CA ASN A 235 21.80 21.61 -44.48
C ASN A 235 21.19 21.13 -43.15
N CYS A 236 19.86 21.14 -43.01
CA CYS A 236 19.05 20.49 -41.99
C CYS A 236 17.77 19.88 -42.58
N PRO A 237 17.84 18.77 -43.33
CA PRO A 237 16.68 18.09 -43.93
C PRO A 237 15.43 17.94 -43.04
N THR A 238 15.64 17.75 -41.73
CA THR A 238 14.60 17.45 -40.73
C THR A 238 14.30 18.62 -39.78
N ASP A 239 14.89 19.80 -39.96
CA ASP A 239 14.70 20.94 -39.04
C ASP A 239 14.56 22.27 -39.81
N ALA A 240 13.31 22.68 -40.02
CA ALA A 240 12.91 23.81 -40.88
C ALA A 240 13.72 25.10 -40.70
N ASN A 241 14.67 25.36 -41.62
CA ASN A 241 15.70 26.39 -41.45
C ASN A 241 15.93 27.34 -42.64
N ALA A 242 14.91 27.69 -43.44
CA ALA A 242 14.96 28.31 -44.78
C ALA A 242 15.89 29.52 -45.06
N GLY A 243 16.61 30.05 -44.07
CA GLY A 243 17.79 30.89 -44.22
C GLY A 243 19.09 30.14 -44.54
N GLN A 244 19.19 28.84 -44.18
CA GLN A 244 20.34 27.94 -44.38
C GLN A 244 21.62 28.53 -43.76
N GLU A 245 21.50 28.99 -42.52
CA GLU A 245 22.62 29.39 -41.70
C GLU A 245 23.48 28.17 -41.28
N ASP A 246 24.79 28.38 -41.16
CA ASP A 246 25.87 27.40 -40.95
C ASP A 246 27.05 28.19 -40.36
N GLN A 247 27.16 28.17 -39.02
CA GLN A 247 28.01 29.05 -38.24
C GLN A 247 29.48 28.60 -38.17
N ASP A 248 29.75 27.31 -37.96
CA ASP A 248 31.10 26.76 -37.87
C ASP A 248 31.71 26.46 -39.29
N GLY A 249 30.87 26.15 -40.27
CA GLY A 249 31.24 25.83 -41.66
C GLY A 249 31.34 24.35 -42.02
N ASP A 250 30.84 23.42 -41.20
CA ASP A 250 30.94 21.97 -41.41
C ASP A 250 29.92 21.40 -42.43
N ASN A 251 28.92 22.22 -42.81
CA ASN A 251 27.80 21.97 -43.73
C ASN A 251 26.60 21.21 -43.13
N ILE A 252 26.49 21.12 -41.80
CA ILE A 252 25.23 21.01 -41.06
C ILE A 252 24.71 22.44 -40.80
N GLY A 253 23.41 22.65 -40.60
CA GLY A 253 22.83 23.99 -40.40
C GLY A 253 22.55 24.33 -38.94
N ASP A 254 22.54 25.62 -38.60
CA ASP A 254 22.41 26.11 -37.20
C ASP A 254 21.17 25.57 -36.42
N ALA A 255 20.17 25.03 -37.12
CA ALA A 255 18.95 24.45 -36.56
C ALA A 255 19.11 23.00 -36.07
N CYS A 256 19.87 22.17 -36.81
CA CYS A 256 20.09 20.74 -36.56
C CYS A 256 21.55 20.43 -36.16
N ASP A 257 22.45 21.41 -36.26
CA ASP A 257 23.81 21.29 -35.79
C ASP A 257 23.79 21.18 -34.27
N THR A 258 24.46 20.13 -33.77
CA THR A 258 24.52 19.80 -32.35
C THR A 258 25.69 20.49 -31.63
N ASP A 259 26.64 21.08 -32.35
CA ASP A 259 27.85 21.78 -31.86
C ASP A 259 28.07 23.02 -32.76
N ARG A 260 27.15 23.99 -32.68
CA ARG A 260 26.96 25.10 -33.65
C ARG A 260 28.20 25.98 -33.86
N ASP A 261 29.14 25.99 -32.92
CA ASP A 261 30.37 26.75 -33.05
C ASP A 261 31.66 25.91 -33.18
N GLY A 262 31.53 24.58 -33.17
CA GLY A 262 32.56 23.62 -33.53
C GLY A 262 33.67 23.46 -32.49
N ASP A 263 33.33 23.56 -31.20
CA ASP A 263 34.26 23.52 -30.08
C ASP A 263 34.53 22.09 -29.58
N GLY A 264 33.58 21.18 -29.78
CA GLY A 264 33.58 19.81 -29.30
C GLY A 264 32.59 19.49 -28.16
N VAL A 265 31.68 20.41 -27.83
CA VAL A 265 30.62 20.29 -26.81
C VAL A 265 29.25 20.58 -27.45
N GLY A 266 28.18 19.97 -26.93
CA GLY A 266 26.87 19.98 -27.59
C GLY A 266 25.92 21.07 -27.08
N ASN A 267 25.37 21.89 -27.98
CA ASN A 267 24.59 23.12 -27.74
C ASN A 267 23.75 23.18 -26.45
N ASN A 268 22.95 22.17 -26.12
CA ASN A 268 22.02 22.21 -24.97
C ASN A 268 21.78 20.79 -24.45
N PRO A 269 21.82 20.53 -23.13
CA PRO A 269 22.27 21.39 -22.03
C PRO A 269 23.78 21.34 -21.78
N HIS A 270 24.58 20.82 -22.72
CA HIS A 270 25.98 20.50 -22.46
C HIS A 270 26.96 21.64 -22.74
N ASP A 271 26.57 22.60 -23.59
CA ASP A 271 27.36 23.78 -23.93
C ASP A 271 26.76 25.04 -23.26
N ASN A 272 27.49 25.60 -22.31
CA ASN A 272 27.12 26.86 -21.65
C ASN A 272 27.44 28.11 -22.48
N CYS A 273 28.02 27.97 -23.69
CA CYS A 273 28.15 29.04 -24.68
C CYS A 273 27.77 28.62 -26.12
N PRO A 274 26.49 28.29 -26.43
CA PRO A 274 26.04 27.67 -27.69
C PRO A 274 26.31 28.41 -29.02
N ASP A 275 26.89 29.61 -28.96
CA ASP A 275 27.29 30.42 -30.10
C ASP A 275 28.74 30.98 -29.97
N THR A 276 29.54 30.60 -28.96
CA THR A 276 30.90 31.11 -28.69
C THR A 276 31.87 30.09 -28.03
N ALA A 277 32.44 29.23 -28.88
CA ALA A 277 33.42 28.18 -28.61
C ALA A 277 34.33 28.35 -27.37
N ASN A 278 34.06 27.54 -26.35
CA ASN A 278 34.76 27.41 -25.08
C ASN A 278 35.00 25.93 -24.68
N PRO A 279 35.91 25.16 -25.33
CA PRO A 279 36.00 23.70 -25.18
C PRO A 279 36.40 23.15 -23.80
N GLY A 280 36.59 24.03 -22.81
CA GLY A 280 36.80 23.68 -21.41
C GLY A 280 35.54 23.80 -20.56
N GLN A 281 34.46 24.38 -21.09
CA GLN A 281 33.18 24.66 -20.44
C GLN A 281 33.38 25.35 -19.09
N GLU A 282 34.36 26.26 -19.05
CA GLU A 282 34.61 27.10 -17.90
C GLU A 282 33.41 28.05 -17.71
N ASP A 283 32.78 27.90 -16.55
CA ASP A 283 31.62 28.62 -16.02
C ASP A 283 31.92 28.72 -14.53
N ALA A 284 32.15 29.94 -14.06
CA ALA A 284 32.68 30.19 -12.73
C ALA A 284 31.56 30.39 -11.70
N ASP A 285 30.45 30.93 -12.18
CA ASP A 285 29.19 31.30 -11.55
C ASP A 285 28.21 30.11 -11.44
N ASN A 286 28.45 29.05 -12.21
CA ASN A 286 27.52 27.93 -12.42
C ASN A 286 26.09 28.39 -12.81
N ASP A 287 25.93 29.60 -13.37
CA ASP A 287 24.61 30.17 -13.72
C ASP A 287 24.04 29.59 -15.03
N GLY A 288 24.84 28.75 -15.71
CA GLY A 288 24.53 28.11 -16.97
C GLY A 288 25.04 28.87 -18.20
N ILE A 289 25.78 29.98 -18.02
CA ILE A 289 26.38 30.79 -19.08
C ILE A 289 27.90 30.80 -18.89
N GLY A 290 28.65 30.21 -19.83
CA GLY A 290 30.11 30.06 -19.67
C GLY A 290 30.91 31.36 -19.77
N ASP A 291 32.09 31.39 -19.15
CA ASP A 291 33.10 32.47 -19.11
C ASP A 291 33.35 33.19 -20.47
N ALA A 292 33.11 32.50 -21.58
CA ALA A 292 33.41 32.96 -22.93
C ALA A 292 32.29 33.81 -23.55
N CYS A 293 31.05 33.62 -23.11
CA CYS A 293 29.85 34.26 -23.62
C CYS A 293 29.09 35.06 -22.54
N ASP A 294 29.29 34.73 -21.27
CA ASP A 294 28.80 35.51 -20.15
C ASP A 294 29.40 36.95 -20.15
N PRO A 295 28.55 37.98 -20.03
CA PRO A 295 28.99 39.36 -19.87
C PRO A 295 29.13 39.85 -18.41
N LEU A 296 28.88 39.04 -17.37
CA LEU A 296 28.70 39.43 -15.96
C LEU A 296 29.57 38.71 -14.91
N THR A 297 30.59 37.94 -15.31
CA THR A 297 31.39 37.02 -14.47
C THR A 297 31.39 37.35 -12.97
N ASP A 298 30.68 36.52 -12.21
CA ASP A 298 30.47 36.46 -10.77
C ASP A 298 30.92 35.05 -10.29
N PRO A 299 32.25 34.81 -10.18
CA PRO A 299 32.86 33.49 -9.99
C PRO A 299 32.56 32.76 -8.67
N ASP A 300 31.62 33.30 -7.91
CA ASP A 300 31.26 32.89 -6.57
C ASP A 300 29.78 33.15 -6.23
N GLU A 301 28.97 33.45 -7.24
CA GLU A 301 27.49 33.37 -7.22
C GLU A 301 26.82 34.33 -6.22
N ASP A 302 27.41 35.49 -6.01
CA ASP A 302 27.05 36.42 -4.94
C ASP A 302 26.08 37.55 -5.39
N GLY A 303 25.93 37.72 -6.70
CA GLY A 303 25.13 38.76 -7.37
C GLY A 303 25.92 40.02 -7.76
N ILE A 304 27.25 40.02 -7.68
CA ILE A 304 28.13 41.17 -7.93
C ILE A 304 29.26 40.81 -8.90
N ASP A 305 29.25 41.39 -10.12
CA ASP A 305 30.32 41.17 -11.11
C ASP A 305 31.74 41.34 -10.49
N SER A 306 32.68 40.44 -10.83
CA SER A 306 34.13 40.48 -10.52
C SER A 306 34.86 41.82 -10.75
N GLY A 307 34.24 42.76 -11.47
CA GLY A 307 34.74 44.10 -11.73
C GLY A 307 34.35 45.15 -10.69
N GLU A 308 33.29 44.90 -9.91
CA GLU A 308 32.78 45.75 -8.83
C GLU A 308 32.87 45.06 -7.45
N ASP A 309 33.06 43.74 -7.43
CA ASP A 309 33.25 42.89 -6.26
C ASP A 309 34.60 43.07 -5.51
N ASN A 310 34.54 43.04 -4.17
CA ASN A 310 35.67 43.07 -3.24
C ASN A 310 36.13 41.68 -2.72
N CYS A 311 35.40 40.60 -2.98
CA CYS A 311 35.85 39.20 -2.88
C CYS A 311 35.56 38.33 -4.12
N PRO A 312 36.16 38.59 -5.31
CA PRO A 312 35.91 37.92 -6.62
C PRO A 312 36.07 36.39 -6.78
N GLN A 313 36.06 35.63 -5.69
CA GLN A 313 36.18 34.17 -5.59
C GLN A 313 35.57 33.62 -4.27
N THR A 314 34.83 34.42 -3.48
CA THR A 314 34.28 34.03 -2.16
C THR A 314 33.01 34.85 -1.81
N ALA A 315 31.85 34.24 -2.09
CA ALA A 315 30.53 34.88 -2.07
C ALA A 315 30.29 35.83 -0.89
N ASN A 316 30.09 37.13 -1.16
CA ASN A 316 29.71 38.12 -0.17
C ASN A 316 28.71 39.18 -0.70
N PRO A 317 27.43 38.80 -0.95
CA PRO A 317 26.43 39.62 -1.65
C PRO A 317 26.20 41.03 -1.07
N ASP A 318 26.58 41.25 0.18
CA ASP A 318 26.46 42.53 0.89
C ASP A 318 27.66 43.47 0.69
N GLN A 319 28.74 42.97 0.08
CA GLN A 319 30.00 43.66 -0.19
C GLN A 319 30.56 44.33 1.07
N SER A 320 30.43 43.62 2.19
CA SER A 320 30.96 43.97 3.51
C SER A 320 32.50 44.15 3.45
N ASP A 321 32.98 45.23 4.07
CA ASP A 321 34.39 45.70 4.10
C ASP A 321 34.53 46.59 5.36
N GLN A 322 34.67 45.93 6.50
CA GLN A 322 34.53 46.52 7.83
C GLN A 322 35.67 47.50 8.16
N ASP A 323 36.90 47.19 7.76
CA ASP A 323 38.07 48.05 7.96
C ASP A 323 38.28 49.09 6.81
N SER A 324 37.65 48.87 5.65
CA SER A 324 37.75 49.69 4.43
C SER A 324 39.10 49.63 3.70
N ASP A 325 39.79 48.49 3.76
CA ASP A 325 40.99 48.12 2.98
C ASP A 325 40.68 48.00 1.47
N GLY A 326 39.48 47.50 1.13
CA GLY A 326 39.05 47.17 -0.24
C GLY A 326 39.17 45.69 -0.60
N THR A 327 39.37 44.83 0.40
CA THR A 327 39.10 43.39 0.41
C THR A 327 37.79 43.20 1.18
N GLY A 328 36.92 42.27 0.77
CA GLY A 328 35.68 42.04 1.51
C GLY A 328 35.84 41.15 2.75
N ASP A 329 34.94 41.29 3.72
CA ASP A 329 35.03 40.61 5.03
C ASP A 329 35.09 39.07 4.90
N ALA A 330 34.49 38.51 3.84
CA ALA A 330 34.46 37.08 3.56
C ALA A 330 35.80 36.50 3.04
N CYS A 331 36.67 37.33 2.48
CA CYS A 331 37.97 36.92 1.92
C CYS A 331 39.17 37.66 2.54
N ASP A 332 38.95 38.55 3.50
CA ASP A 332 40.00 39.10 4.34
C ASP A 332 40.49 38.07 5.38
N ALA A 333 41.73 38.24 5.82
CA ALA A 333 42.37 37.47 6.87
C ALA A 333 42.55 38.27 8.18
N ASP A 334 42.19 39.57 8.21
CA ASP A 334 42.28 40.52 9.33
C ASP A 334 41.06 41.47 9.21
N THR A 335 39.85 40.92 9.35
CA THR A 335 38.57 41.52 8.89
C THR A 335 38.26 42.87 9.54
N ASP A 336 38.74 43.12 10.76
CA ASP A 336 38.59 44.43 11.43
C ASP A 336 39.82 45.36 11.35
N GLY A 337 40.92 44.89 10.72
CA GLY A 337 42.13 45.64 10.42
C GLY A 337 42.99 46.01 11.63
N ASP A 338 42.88 45.30 12.76
CA ASP A 338 43.67 45.60 13.97
C ASP A 338 45.12 45.09 13.92
N GLY A 339 45.38 44.06 13.12
CA GLY A 339 46.69 43.41 12.99
C GLY A 339 46.83 42.03 13.66
N VAL A 340 45.72 41.36 13.95
CA VAL A 340 45.64 39.93 14.33
C VAL A 340 44.95 39.16 13.19
N GLU A 341 45.42 37.96 12.87
CA GLU A 341 44.83 37.16 11.78
C GLU A 341 43.57 36.44 12.32
N ASN A 342 42.45 36.48 11.59
CA ASN A 342 41.10 36.01 11.99
C ASN A 342 41.10 34.65 12.71
N ASP A 343 41.84 33.65 12.22
CA ASP A 343 41.93 32.31 12.81
C ASP A 343 42.80 32.24 14.10
N THR A 344 43.26 33.39 14.58
CA THR A 344 43.88 33.62 15.89
C THR A 344 43.26 34.79 16.66
N ASP A 345 42.22 35.39 16.12
CA ASP A 345 41.52 36.53 16.72
C ASP A 345 40.33 36.04 17.57
N ASN A 346 40.21 36.50 18.80
CA ASN A 346 39.05 36.23 19.66
C ASN A 346 37.89 37.23 19.45
N CYS A 347 38.07 38.27 18.64
CA CYS A 347 37.04 39.12 18.07
C CYS A 347 37.29 39.44 16.59
N PRO A 348 37.23 38.47 15.65
CA PRO A 348 37.60 38.68 14.24
C PRO A 348 36.93 39.86 13.52
N ASN A 349 35.78 40.31 14.03
CA ASN A 349 34.97 41.39 13.47
C ASN A 349 34.92 42.62 14.41
N THR A 350 35.81 42.80 15.38
CA THR A 350 35.82 43.96 16.31
C THR A 350 37.20 44.23 16.94
N ALA A 351 37.92 45.16 16.32
CA ALA A 351 39.33 45.47 16.59
C ALA A 351 39.71 45.56 18.08
N ASN A 352 40.42 44.55 18.55
CA ASN A 352 40.77 44.30 19.95
C ASN A 352 42.23 43.80 20.16
N SER A 353 43.21 44.36 19.44
CA SER A 353 44.64 43.95 19.32
C SER A 353 45.46 43.63 20.58
N ASP A 354 44.89 43.71 21.79
CA ASP A 354 45.43 43.12 23.01
C ASP A 354 44.93 41.69 23.32
N GLN A 355 43.91 41.21 22.61
CA GLN A 355 43.36 39.84 22.66
C GLN A 355 43.03 39.45 24.10
N LEU A 356 42.33 40.36 24.78
CA LEU A 356 41.83 40.13 26.13
C LEU A 356 40.57 39.26 26.06
N ASP A 357 40.59 38.23 26.90
CA ASP A 357 39.56 37.24 27.15
C ASP A 357 39.67 36.97 28.65
N THR A 358 38.57 37.22 29.39
CA THR A 358 38.59 37.33 30.85
C THR A 358 37.99 36.10 31.53
N ASP A 359 37.00 35.44 30.92
CA ASP A 359 36.39 34.19 31.41
C ASP A 359 37.05 32.91 30.84
N SER A 360 37.77 33.04 29.70
CA SER A 360 38.41 31.98 28.91
C SER A 360 37.49 31.13 28.01
N ASP A 361 36.36 31.65 27.54
CA ASP A 361 35.47 30.99 26.57
C ASP A 361 35.96 31.05 25.10
N ASN A 362 36.99 31.87 24.82
CA ASN A 362 37.61 32.19 23.53
C ASN A 362 36.90 33.26 22.67
N LEU A 363 35.91 33.97 23.21
CA LEU A 363 35.45 35.27 22.75
C LEU A 363 36.29 36.36 23.44
N GLY A 364 36.44 37.53 22.82
CA GLY A 364 37.22 38.62 23.39
C GLY A 364 36.36 39.71 24.02
N ASN A 365 36.87 40.38 25.06
CA ASN A 365 36.21 41.48 25.80
C ASN A 365 35.82 42.73 24.97
N ALA A 366 35.88 42.67 23.63
CA ALA A 366 35.45 43.73 22.73
C ALA A 366 34.22 43.36 21.89
N CYS A 367 33.93 42.06 21.77
CA CYS A 367 32.84 41.47 20.99
C CYS A 367 31.99 40.51 21.83
N ASP A 368 32.49 40.06 22.98
CA ASP A 368 31.68 39.56 24.06
C ASP A 368 30.72 40.64 24.57
N ASN A 369 29.59 40.21 25.11
CA ASN A 369 28.65 41.06 25.81
C ASN A 369 28.55 40.69 27.30
N ASP A 370 29.19 39.63 27.77
CA ASP A 370 29.24 39.13 29.15
C ASP A 370 30.71 38.83 29.50
N ASP A 371 31.51 39.89 29.68
CA ASP A 371 32.99 39.87 29.73
C ASP A 371 33.61 38.88 30.73
N ASP A 372 32.84 38.31 31.66
CA ASP A 372 33.30 37.37 32.69
C ASP A 372 32.49 36.07 32.82
N GLY A 373 31.50 35.87 31.95
CA GLY A 373 30.77 34.62 31.78
C GLY A 373 29.83 34.26 32.93
N ASP A 374 29.23 35.25 33.59
CA ASP A 374 28.30 35.02 34.71
C ASP A 374 26.82 34.85 34.28
N GLY A 375 26.49 35.29 33.07
CA GLY A 375 25.14 35.30 32.51
C GLY A 375 24.45 36.66 32.50
N VAL A 376 25.18 37.77 32.72
CA VAL A 376 24.63 39.14 32.72
C VAL A 376 25.40 40.05 31.77
N ASP A 377 24.73 40.59 30.75
CA ASP A 377 25.35 41.49 29.79
C ASP A 377 26.04 42.70 30.47
N ASP A 378 27.30 43.01 30.11
CA ASP A 378 28.16 44.17 30.42
C ASP A 378 27.45 45.52 30.63
N ASN A 379 26.40 45.77 29.86
CA ASN A 379 25.65 47.03 29.86
C ASN A 379 24.62 47.10 31.00
N SER A 380 24.31 45.96 31.60
CA SER A 380 23.45 45.74 32.76
C SER A 380 24.26 45.28 33.98
N ASP A 381 25.42 44.66 33.75
CA ASP A 381 26.34 44.21 34.78
C ASP A 381 27.00 45.38 35.54
N ASN A 382 27.01 45.27 36.86
CA ASN A 382 27.65 46.20 37.77
C ASN A 382 29.11 45.83 38.10
N CYS A 383 29.65 44.70 37.60
CA CYS A 383 31.06 44.33 37.64
C CYS A 383 31.62 43.62 36.36
N PRO A 384 31.62 44.26 35.17
CA PRO A 384 31.94 43.63 33.85
C PRO A 384 33.38 43.16 33.64
N ALA A 385 33.84 42.17 34.41
CA ALA A 385 35.17 41.54 34.46
C ALA A 385 35.35 40.66 35.72
N ASN A 386 34.30 40.45 36.51
CA ASN A 386 34.36 40.05 37.91
C ASN A 386 33.21 39.17 38.45
N ALA A 387 32.46 38.48 37.60
CA ALA A 387 31.53 37.37 37.81
C ALA A 387 30.71 37.36 39.10
N ASN A 388 29.48 37.86 38.98
CA ASN A 388 28.47 38.02 40.03
C ASN A 388 27.04 38.07 39.46
N ALA A 389 26.58 36.96 38.90
CA ALA A 389 25.26 36.80 38.28
C ALA A 389 24.05 37.24 39.14
N ASP A 390 24.24 37.40 40.46
CA ASP A 390 23.23 37.95 41.38
C ASP A 390 23.02 39.47 41.26
N GLN A 391 23.94 40.18 40.61
CA GLN A 391 23.96 41.63 40.43
C GLN A 391 23.76 42.40 41.73
N ALA A 392 24.28 41.85 42.84
CA ALA A 392 24.23 42.50 44.13
C ALA A 392 24.98 43.85 44.10
N ASP A 393 24.29 44.90 44.54
CA ASP A 393 24.79 46.28 44.72
C ASP A 393 24.24 46.73 46.08
N GLN A 394 24.95 46.37 47.15
CA GLN A 394 24.44 46.48 48.52
C GLN A 394 24.29 47.94 48.99
N ASP A 395 25.13 48.88 48.54
CA ASP A 395 25.02 50.31 48.90
C ASP A 395 24.23 51.16 47.87
N GLY A 396 24.09 50.67 46.64
CA GLY A 396 23.34 51.31 45.56
C GLY A 396 24.11 52.39 44.79
N ASP A 397 25.45 52.37 44.80
CA ASP A 397 26.30 53.30 44.04
C ASP A 397 26.46 52.92 42.56
N GLY A 398 26.16 51.67 42.20
CA GLY A 398 26.23 51.13 40.84
C GLY A 398 27.52 50.38 40.51
N ILE A 399 28.30 49.98 41.52
CA ILE A 399 29.40 49.01 41.41
C ILE A 399 28.95 47.76 42.19
N GLY A 400 29.09 46.59 41.58
CA GLY A 400 28.63 45.35 42.19
C GLY A 400 29.49 44.88 43.36
N ASP A 401 28.86 44.11 44.24
CA ASP A 401 29.43 43.51 45.44
C ASP A 401 30.77 42.78 45.19
N ALA A 402 30.93 42.12 44.05
CA ALA A 402 32.10 41.31 43.73
C ALA A 402 33.35 42.13 43.34
N CYS A 403 33.17 43.30 42.74
CA CYS A 403 34.25 44.20 42.32
C CYS A 403 34.36 45.45 43.20
N ASP A 404 33.38 45.75 44.05
CA ASP A 404 33.48 46.85 44.99
C ASP A 404 34.43 46.56 46.17
N SER A 405 35.09 47.62 46.61
CA SER A 405 36.06 47.66 47.69
C SER A 405 35.50 48.15 49.03
N ASP A 406 34.27 48.67 49.07
CA ASP A 406 33.64 49.38 50.21
C ASP A 406 32.12 49.12 50.18
N ARG A 407 31.74 47.84 50.18
CA ARG A 407 30.49 47.27 49.63
C ARG A 407 29.20 47.73 50.30
N ASP A 408 29.28 48.19 51.54
CA ASP A 408 28.15 48.78 52.27
C ASP A 408 28.13 50.33 52.25
N GLY A 409 29.05 50.95 51.51
CA GLY A 409 29.13 52.39 51.29
C GLY A 409 29.52 53.20 52.54
N ASP A 410 29.96 52.55 53.61
CA ASP A 410 30.18 53.19 54.90
C ASP A 410 31.46 54.05 54.94
N GLY A 411 32.48 53.65 54.16
CA GLY A 411 33.78 54.29 54.09
C GLY A 411 34.93 53.49 54.72
N VAL A 412 34.81 52.17 54.84
CA VAL A 412 35.81 51.25 55.40
C VAL A 412 36.02 50.08 54.43
N GLU A 413 37.19 50.07 53.77
CA GLU A 413 37.54 49.04 52.77
C GLU A 413 37.32 47.60 53.29
N ASN A 414 36.56 46.78 52.54
CA ASN A 414 36.09 45.41 52.87
C ASN A 414 37.14 44.52 53.56
N GLY A 415 38.40 44.58 53.11
CA GLY A 415 39.51 43.80 53.68
C GLY A 415 40.01 44.24 55.07
N THR A 416 39.42 45.31 55.62
CA THR A 416 39.61 45.80 56.99
C THR A 416 38.32 46.00 57.76
N ASP A 417 37.18 45.76 57.10
CA ASP A 417 35.86 45.83 57.69
C ASP A 417 35.55 44.58 58.53
N ASN A 418 34.85 44.75 59.65
CA ASN A 418 34.31 43.64 60.45
C ASN A 418 32.80 43.38 60.25
N CYS A 419 32.10 44.22 59.47
CA CYS A 419 30.84 43.94 58.80
C CYS A 419 30.86 44.39 57.33
N PRO A 420 31.60 43.72 56.43
CA PRO A 420 31.77 44.14 55.03
C PRO A 420 30.49 44.25 54.17
N LEU A 421 29.30 43.99 54.74
CA LEU A 421 27.98 44.01 54.09
C LEU A 421 26.97 44.92 54.82
N THR A 422 27.35 45.68 55.86
CA THR A 422 26.36 46.34 56.74
C THR A 422 26.93 47.56 57.47
N ASP A 423 26.49 48.77 57.10
CA ASP A 423 27.07 50.05 57.53
C ASP A 423 27.40 50.10 59.04
N ASN A 424 28.67 50.04 59.40
CA ASN A 424 29.10 49.99 60.79
C ASN A 424 30.31 50.88 61.13
N THR A 425 30.42 52.07 60.54
CA THR A 425 31.57 53.03 60.54
C THR A 425 32.37 53.26 61.84
N ASP A 426 31.90 52.81 63.00
CA ASP A 426 32.66 52.77 64.25
C ASP A 426 33.37 51.43 64.57
N GLN A 427 33.16 50.40 63.74
CA GLN A 427 33.86 49.10 63.69
C GLN A 427 33.89 48.44 65.08
N THR A 428 32.76 48.49 65.78
CA THR A 428 32.65 47.96 67.13
C THR A 428 32.45 46.46 67.10
N ASP A 429 33.45 45.73 67.60
CA ASP A 429 33.40 44.32 67.95
C ASP A 429 33.47 44.23 69.50
N THR A 430 32.34 43.90 70.14
CA THR A 430 32.18 43.87 71.60
C THR A 430 32.72 42.58 72.23
N ASP A 431 32.68 41.49 71.48
CA ASP A 431 32.88 40.11 71.93
C ASP A 431 34.33 39.63 71.68
N GLY A 432 34.90 40.03 70.54
CA GLY A 432 36.29 39.88 70.15
C GLY A 432 36.57 38.76 69.14
N ASP A 433 35.57 38.24 68.43
CA ASP A 433 35.70 37.09 67.54
C ASP A 433 36.19 37.44 66.12
N GLY A 434 35.84 38.61 65.61
CA GLY A 434 36.21 39.11 64.28
C GLY A 434 35.06 39.76 63.50
N PHE A 435 33.81 39.56 63.89
CA PHE A 435 32.64 40.24 63.33
C PHE A 435 32.28 41.49 64.14
N GLY A 436 31.57 42.44 63.53
CA GLY A 436 31.12 43.67 64.20
C GLY A 436 29.71 43.54 64.78
N ASP A 437 29.43 44.27 65.87
CA ASP A 437 28.15 44.37 66.59
C ASP A 437 26.92 44.73 65.69
N ALA A 438 27.14 45.06 64.41
CA ALA A 438 26.11 45.42 63.43
C ALA A 438 25.70 44.25 62.50
N CYS A 439 26.54 43.21 62.38
CA CYS A 439 26.36 42.01 61.55
C CYS A 439 26.69 40.70 62.30
N ASP A 440 27.03 40.80 63.59
CA ASP A 440 27.23 39.66 64.49
C ASP A 440 25.87 39.04 64.87
N ASP A 441 25.24 38.39 63.88
CA ASP A 441 23.97 37.69 64.03
C ASP A 441 24.19 36.24 64.50
N ASN A 442 24.80 36.11 65.69
CA ASN A 442 24.71 34.90 66.51
C ASN A 442 23.30 34.65 67.11
N THR A 443 22.28 35.09 66.38
CA THR A 443 20.87 34.84 66.67
C THR A 443 20.51 33.44 66.17
N ASP A 444 20.49 32.53 67.13
CA ASP A 444 19.89 31.18 67.07
C ASP A 444 18.57 31.33 67.85
N SER A 445 17.47 31.59 67.13
CA SER A 445 16.21 32.10 67.66
C SER A 445 15.44 31.06 68.49
N ASP A 446 15.61 29.78 68.20
CA ASP A 446 14.96 28.67 68.91
C ASP A 446 15.90 27.81 69.78
N GLY A 447 17.21 27.87 69.54
CA GLY A 447 18.26 27.29 70.39
C GLY A 447 18.80 25.93 69.92
N ASP A 448 18.71 25.62 68.63
CA ASP A 448 19.03 24.29 68.07
C ASP A 448 20.51 24.08 67.68
N THR A 449 21.28 25.17 67.65
CA THR A 449 22.71 25.31 67.28
C THR A 449 23.05 25.61 65.81
N LEU A 450 22.06 25.86 64.96
CA LEU A 450 22.21 26.57 63.68
C LEU A 450 21.84 28.06 63.85
N PRO A 451 22.51 29.00 63.15
CA PRO A 451 22.06 30.39 63.08
C PRO A 451 20.84 30.52 62.16
N ASP A 452 19.94 31.48 62.44
CA ASP A 452 18.68 31.72 61.70
C ASP A 452 18.83 31.82 60.16
N GLU A 453 20.01 32.19 59.64
CA GLU A 453 20.28 32.30 58.19
C GLU A 453 20.72 30.98 57.52
N ALA A 454 21.15 30.00 58.31
CA ALA A 454 21.60 28.68 57.86
C ALA A 454 20.70 27.57 58.43
N ASP A 455 19.47 27.95 58.77
CA ASP A 455 18.42 27.13 59.32
C ASP A 455 17.20 27.23 58.39
N ASN A 456 16.79 26.14 57.74
CA ASN A 456 15.58 26.10 56.91
C ASN A 456 14.29 26.10 57.75
N CYS A 457 14.39 26.08 59.08
CA CYS A 457 13.33 26.42 60.01
C CYS A 457 13.75 27.40 61.12
N PRO A 458 14.02 28.69 60.82
CA PRO A 458 14.64 29.69 61.73
C PRO A 458 13.91 30.02 63.05
N ASN A 459 12.80 29.32 63.35
CA ASN A 459 12.01 29.48 64.57
C ASN A 459 11.51 28.12 65.13
N ALA A 460 11.94 26.98 64.56
CA ALA A 460 11.46 25.63 64.86
C ALA A 460 12.52 24.49 64.83
N ALA A 461 13.74 24.73 65.33
CA ALA A 461 14.72 23.77 65.83
C ALA A 461 14.78 22.37 65.17
N ASN A 462 15.48 22.27 64.04
CA ASN A 462 15.72 21.07 63.24
C ASN A 462 17.19 20.94 62.78
N SER A 463 18.09 20.67 63.74
CA SER A 463 19.54 20.64 63.54
C SER A 463 20.10 19.63 62.53
N ASP A 464 19.23 18.81 61.93
CA ASP A 464 19.50 17.90 60.81
C ASP A 464 19.17 18.50 59.43
N GLN A 465 18.39 19.59 59.36
CA GLN A 465 18.03 20.32 58.14
C GLN A 465 17.42 19.39 57.09
N ALA A 466 16.50 18.53 57.54
CA ALA A 466 15.68 17.73 56.65
C ALA A 466 14.73 18.66 55.87
N ASP A 467 14.54 18.31 54.62
CA ASP A 467 13.85 19.03 53.55
C ASP A 467 13.52 17.93 52.52
N GLN A 468 12.30 17.40 52.59
CA GLN A 468 11.93 16.16 51.90
C GLN A 468 11.51 16.38 50.44
N ASP A 469 10.80 17.47 50.12
CA ASP A 469 10.36 17.82 48.77
C ASP A 469 11.38 18.68 48.00
N GLY A 470 12.24 19.41 48.71
CA GLY A 470 13.28 20.27 48.15
C GLY A 470 12.87 21.73 47.91
N ASP A 471 11.76 22.22 48.47
CA ASP A 471 11.29 23.61 48.30
C ASP A 471 12.16 24.64 49.06
N GLY A 472 12.92 24.19 50.07
CA GLY A 472 13.81 25.01 50.90
C GLY A 472 13.25 25.40 52.27
N ILE A 473 12.03 24.96 52.62
CA ILE A 473 11.47 24.95 53.98
C ILE A 473 11.80 23.59 54.61
N GLY A 474 12.15 23.55 55.89
CA GLY A 474 12.48 22.29 56.55
C GLY A 474 11.27 21.51 57.08
N ASP A 475 11.37 20.18 57.14
CA ASP A 475 10.31 19.26 57.61
C ASP A 475 9.65 19.65 58.96
N ALA A 476 10.37 20.40 59.80
CA ALA A 476 9.92 20.79 61.14
C ALA A 476 9.06 22.06 61.18
N CYS A 477 8.98 22.80 60.07
CA CYS A 477 8.23 24.05 59.94
C CYS A 477 7.43 24.15 58.64
N ASP A 478 7.55 23.16 57.76
CA ASP A 478 6.72 23.02 56.58
C ASP A 478 5.30 22.53 56.93
N ASP A 479 4.32 23.05 56.19
CA ASP A 479 2.92 22.70 56.27
C ASP A 479 2.51 21.68 55.15
N ASP A 480 3.40 21.27 54.22
CA ASP A 480 3.20 20.32 53.11
C ASP A 480 4.54 19.60 52.76
N VAL A 481 4.92 18.58 53.54
CA VAL A 481 6.33 18.08 53.64
C VAL A 481 6.82 17.25 52.44
N ASP A 482 5.92 16.79 51.57
CA ASP A 482 6.28 16.00 50.39
C ASP A 482 5.89 16.66 49.05
N GLY A 483 5.32 17.87 49.09
CA GLY A 483 5.09 18.73 47.94
C GLY A 483 3.96 18.26 47.01
N ASP A 484 3.02 17.46 47.53
CA ASP A 484 1.92 16.90 46.74
C ASP A 484 0.77 17.90 46.50
N GLY A 485 0.66 18.92 47.36
CA GLY A 485 -0.30 20.01 47.30
C GLY A 485 -1.41 19.99 48.37
N ASP A 486 -1.47 18.97 49.23
CA ASP A 486 -2.35 18.89 50.40
C ASP A 486 -1.56 19.05 51.72
N ASN A 487 -2.02 19.95 52.59
CA ASN A 487 -1.29 20.28 53.81
C ASN A 487 -1.27 19.11 54.84
N ASN A 488 -0.14 18.92 55.53
CA ASN A 488 0.13 17.96 56.62
C ASN A 488 -0.95 17.80 57.72
N ASP A 489 -1.89 18.75 57.86
CA ASP A 489 -2.98 18.71 58.84
C ASP A 489 -4.34 18.20 58.30
N VAL A 490 -4.41 18.01 56.98
CA VAL A 490 -5.52 17.37 56.24
C VAL A 490 -5.08 16.17 55.41
N ASP A 491 -3.80 16.11 55.05
CA ASP A 491 -3.16 15.02 54.33
C ASP A 491 -3.14 13.72 55.17
N ASN A 492 -3.49 12.60 54.52
CA ASN A 492 -3.45 11.26 55.09
C ASN A 492 -2.12 10.50 54.86
N CYS A 493 -1.20 11.03 54.03
CA CYS A 493 0.20 10.59 53.95
C CYS A 493 1.24 11.73 54.03
N PRO A 494 1.37 12.47 55.18
CA PRO A 494 2.24 13.68 55.38
C PRO A 494 3.76 13.61 55.15
N THR A 495 4.26 12.57 54.48
CA THR A 495 5.66 12.33 54.11
C THR A 495 5.79 11.41 52.87
N THR A 496 4.71 11.15 52.13
CA THR A 496 4.66 10.30 50.94
C THR A 496 3.58 10.81 49.98
N ALA A 497 3.97 11.70 49.07
CA ALA A 497 3.10 12.40 48.13
C ALA A 497 2.02 11.52 47.48
N ASN A 498 0.75 11.85 47.74
CA ASN A 498 -0.43 11.12 47.28
C ASN A 498 -1.62 12.06 46.91
N PRO A 499 -1.54 12.88 45.83
CA PRO A 499 -2.50 13.97 45.56
C PRO A 499 -3.97 13.57 45.31
N SER A 500 -4.28 12.26 45.36
CA SER A 500 -5.62 11.71 45.34
C SER A 500 -6.29 11.68 46.71
N GLN A 501 -5.51 11.69 47.80
CA GLN A 501 -5.97 11.50 49.19
C GLN A 501 -6.87 10.25 49.32
N ALA A 502 -6.46 9.17 48.65
CA ALA A 502 -7.12 7.86 48.75
C ALA A 502 -6.91 7.27 50.15
N ASP A 503 -7.98 6.70 50.71
CA ASP A 503 -8.12 6.17 52.08
C ASP A 503 -9.17 5.05 52.00
N THR A 504 -8.75 3.89 51.52
CA THR A 504 -9.64 2.81 51.09
C THR A 504 -10.44 2.23 52.27
N ASP A 505 -9.80 1.96 53.40
CA ASP A 505 -10.44 1.46 54.63
C ASP A 505 -11.09 2.55 55.53
N ASN A 506 -10.75 3.83 55.33
CA ASN A 506 -11.16 4.98 56.14
C ASN A 506 -10.59 4.98 57.59
N ASP A 507 -9.39 4.41 57.78
CA ASP A 507 -8.56 4.46 58.99
C ASP A 507 -7.99 5.87 59.24
N GLY A 508 -7.61 6.55 58.15
CA GLY A 508 -7.02 7.89 58.14
C GLY A 508 -5.50 7.92 57.91
N LEU A 509 -4.90 6.79 57.53
CA LEU A 509 -3.74 6.76 56.64
C LEU A 509 -4.24 6.75 55.19
N GLY A 510 -3.34 6.96 54.22
CA GLY A 510 -3.69 6.85 52.80
C GLY A 510 -3.01 5.69 52.11
N ASP A 511 -3.61 5.23 51.02
CA ASP A 511 -3.18 4.05 50.24
C ASP A 511 -1.71 4.11 49.74
N ALA A 512 -1.08 5.30 49.76
CA ALA A 512 0.33 5.47 49.40
C ALA A 512 1.31 5.23 50.56
N CYS A 513 0.83 5.18 51.80
CA CYS A 513 1.64 5.11 53.03
C CYS A 513 1.10 4.16 54.10
N ASP A 514 -0.10 3.59 53.94
CA ASP A 514 -0.44 2.34 54.60
C ASP A 514 0.33 1.16 53.96
N ASN A 515 0.15 -0.04 54.51
CA ASN A 515 0.79 -1.28 54.05
C ASN A 515 -0.23 -2.45 54.06
N ASP A 516 -1.53 -2.14 54.15
CA ASP A 516 -2.71 -3.01 54.40
C ASP A 516 -3.94 -2.13 54.07
N ASP A 517 -4.06 -1.62 52.82
CA ASP A 517 -4.94 -0.46 52.47
C ASP A 517 -6.45 -0.69 52.71
N ASP A 518 -6.87 -1.95 52.88
CA ASP A 518 -8.25 -2.34 53.23
C ASP A 518 -8.43 -2.84 54.69
N ASN A 519 -7.33 -2.89 55.46
CA ASN A 519 -7.23 -3.29 56.87
C ASN A 519 -7.76 -4.70 57.19
N ASP A 520 -7.66 -5.66 56.26
CA ASP A 520 -8.04 -7.05 56.51
C ASP A 520 -7.04 -7.80 57.41
N GLY A 521 -5.77 -7.37 57.40
CA GLY A 521 -4.67 -7.98 58.14
C GLY A 521 -3.66 -8.77 57.29
N VAL A 522 -3.65 -8.59 55.97
CA VAL A 522 -2.61 -9.01 55.02
C VAL A 522 -1.86 -7.76 54.54
N GLU A 523 -0.54 -7.86 54.32
CA GLU A 523 0.25 -6.70 53.87
C GLU A 523 0.20 -6.63 52.33
N ASP A 524 -0.04 -5.46 51.71
CA ASP A 524 -0.33 -5.30 50.25
C ASP A 524 0.66 -6.05 49.34
N THR A 525 1.94 -6.06 49.73
CA THR A 525 3.02 -6.77 49.00
C THR A 525 2.87 -8.29 48.95
N THR A 526 1.88 -8.82 49.67
CA THR A 526 1.47 -10.22 49.75
C THR A 526 -0.04 -10.40 49.63
N ASP A 527 -0.77 -9.31 49.38
CA ASP A 527 -2.20 -9.30 49.19
C ASP A 527 -2.53 -9.45 47.70
N ASN A 528 -3.40 -10.40 47.35
CA ASN A 528 -3.89 -10.55 45.99
C ASN A 528 -5.13 -9.68 45.68
N CYS A 529 -5.69 -8.99 46.68
CA CYS A 529 -6.66 -7.91 46.52
C CYS A 529 -6.34 -6.69 47.41
N PRO A 530 -5.22 -5.97 47.21
CA PRO A 530 -4.74 -4.91 48.13
C PRO A 530 -5.73 -3.79 48.52
N THR A 531 -6.87 -3.66 47.85
CA THR A 531 -7.88 -2.61 48.11
C THR A 531 -9.28 -3.18 48.39
N ILE A 532 -9.43 -4.51 48.54
CA ILE A 532 -10.71 -5.19 48.77
C ILE A 532 -10.55 -6.37 49.74
N ALA A 533 -10.77 -6.08 51.02
CA ALA A 533 -10.54 -6.96 52.17
C ALA A 533 -10.97 -8.43 51.98
N ASN A 534 -9.98 -9.31 51.85
CA ASN A 534 -10.10 -10.74 51.55
C ASN A 534 -9.14 -11.63 52.38
N SER A 535 -9.06 -11.41 53.70
CA SER A 535 -8.08 -11.98 54.66
C SER A 535 -7.84 -13.51 54.69
N ASP A 536 -8.54 -14.29 53.88
CA ASP A 536 -8.24 -15.71 53.61
C ASP A 536 -7.37 -15.94 52.35
N GLN A 537 -7.15 -14.90 51.54
CA GLN A 537 -6.31 -14.87 50.33
C GLN A 537 -6.70 -15.99 49.36
N ALA A 538 -8.01 -16.07 49.11
CA ALA A 538 -8.56 -16.92 48.07
C ALA A 538 -8.13 -16.39 46.70
N ASN A 539 -7.65 -17.32 45.88
CA ASN A 539 -7.37 -17.23 44.45
C ASN A 539 -7.62 -18.67 43.96
N LEU A 540 -8.61 -18.83 43.09
CA LEU A 540 -9.19 -20.13 42.74
C LEU A 540 -8.65 -20.66 41.41
N ASP A 541 -8.40 -19.78 40.45
CA ASP A 541 -7.86 -20.08 39.12
C ASP A 541 -6.31 -20.20 39.10
N GLY A 542 -5.61 -19.38 39.90
CA GLY A 542 -4.15 -19.33 40.01
C GLY A 542 -3.46 -18.03 39.55
N ASP A 543 -4.19 -16.95 39.24
CA ASP A 543 -3.62 -15.73 38.62
C ASP A 543 -2.95 -14.72 39.61
N GLU A 544 -2.91 -13.42 39.28
CA GLU A 544 -2.37 -12.34 40.13
C GLU A 544 -3.42 -11.66 41.04
N PHE A 545 -4.71 -11.81 40.76
CA PHE A 545 -5.81 -11.28 41.56
C PHE A 545 -6.33 -12.29 42.59
N GLY A 546 -7.25 -11.88 43.46
CA GLY A 546 -7.93 -12.76 44.40
C GLY A 546 -9.44 -12.72 44.21
N ASN A 547 -10.15 -13.75 44.67
CA ASN A 547 -11.59 -13.92 44.47
C ASN A 547 -12.46 -12.70 44.87
N ALA A 548 -11.95 -11.78 45.69
CA ALA A 548 -12.69 -10.58 46.10
C ALA A 548 -12.56 -9.38 45.15
N CYS A 549 -11.58 -9.41 44.24
CA CYS A 549 -11.23 -8.32 43.32
C CYS A 549 -10.98 -8.78 41.89
N ASP A 550 -10.92 -10.10 41.65
CA ASP A 550 -11.09 -10.68 40.33
C ASP A 550 -12.49 -10.38 39.80
N ALA A 551 -12.62 -10.44 38.48
CA ALA A 551 -13.89 -10.31 37.78
C ALA A 551 -14.33 -11.62 37.12
N ASP A 552 -13.51 -12.68 37.18
CA ASP A 552 -13.72 -14.05 36.68
C ASP A 552 -13.09 -15.01 37.73
N GLU A 553 -13.82 -15.30 38.82
CA GLU A 553 -13.27 -15.93 40.05
C GLU A 553 -12.54 -17.28 39.81
N ASP A 554 -12.91 -18.02 38.76
CA ASP A 554 -12.39 -19.37 38.47
C ASP A 554 -11.67 -19.54 37.13
N GLY A 555 -11.58 -18.47 36.32
CA GLY A 555 -10.70 -18.37 35.16
C GLY A 555 -11.19 -19.15 33.95
N ASP A 556 -12.50 -19.33 33.79
CA ASP A 556 -13.09 -20.11 32.69
C ASP A 556 -13.35 -19.27 31.43
N GLY A 557 -13.33 -17.94 31.55
CA GLY A 557 -13.58 -16.98 30.48
C GLY A 557 -14.89 -16.20 30.60
N PHE A 558 -15.72 -16.44 31.62
CA PHE A 558 -16.94 -15.69 31.90
C PHE A 558 -16.84 -14.91 33.22
N ASN A 559 -17.06 -13.59 33.15
CA ASN A 559 -17.09 -12.75 34.34
C ASN A 559 -18.23 -13.14 35.31
N ASP A 560 -18.00 -13.10 36.63
CA ASP A 560 -18.95 -13.48 37.71
C ASP A 560 -20.39 -12.93 37.55
N ASP A 561 -20.54 -11.72 37.00
CA ASP A 561 -21.83 -11.03 36.79
C ASP A 561 -22.64 -11.62 35.60
N ALA A 562 -21.98 -12.43 34.76
CA ALA A 562 -22.50 -13.11 33.58
C ALA A 562 -22.36 -14.65 33.66
N ASP A 563 -21.56 -15.15 34.60
CA ASP A 563 -21.38 -16.56 34.86
C ASP A 563 -22.55 -17.15 35.67
N ASN A 564 -22.98 -18.36 35.29
CA ASN A 564 -24.00 -19.14 35.98
C ASN A 564 -23.42 -20.03 37.10
N CYS A 565 -22.09 -20.20 37.17
CA CYS A 565 -21.39 -20.83 38.30
C CYS A 565 -20.09 -20.11 38.76
N PRO A 566 -20.17 -18.87 39.33
CA PRO A 566 -19.03 -17.97 39.68
C PRO A 566 -17.99 -18.43 40.70
N SER A 567 -17.64 -19.71 40.73
CA SER A 567 -16.66 -20.36 41.62
C SER A 567 -16.43 -21.85 41.24
N VAL A 568 -16.91 -22.30 40.08
CA VAL A 568 -16.79 -23.67 39.55
C VAL A 568 -16.69 -23.69 38.02
N ALA A 569 -15.54 -23.23 37.50
CA ALA A 569 -15.17 -23.16 36.08
C ALA A 569 -15.87 -24.17 35.15
N ASN A 570 -16.72 -23.64 34.27
CA ASN A 570 -17.66 -24.39 33.46
C ASN A 570 -17.94 -23.76 32.09
N ALA A 571 -16.89 -23.28 31.40
CA ALA A 571 -16.85 -22.53 30.14
C ALA A 571 -17.78 -22.90 28.96
N GLY A 572 -18.59 -23.97 29.04
CA GLY A 572 -19.75 -24.21 28.18
C GLY A 572 -21.03 -23.47 28.62
N GLN A 573 -21.09 -22.96 29.87
CA GLN A 573 -22.24 -22.29 30.49
C GLN A 573 -23.55 -23.09 30.40
N GLU A 574 -23.47 -24.41 30.55
CA GLU A 574 -24.64 -25.28 30.61
C GLU A 574 -25.54 -24.91 31.81
N ASP A 575 -26.83 -24.71 31.52
CA ASP A 575 -27.95 -24.39 32.44
C ASP A 575 -29.17 -25.12 31.86
N LEU A 576 -29.29 -26.40 32.22
CA LEU A 576 -30.12 -27.39 31.55
C LEU A 576 -31.63 -27.17 31.76
N ASP A 577 -32.02 -26.65 32.93
CA ASP A 577 -33.41 -26.32 33.24
C ASP A 577 -33.78 -24.84 33.03
N GLY A 578 -32.78 -23.95 32.93
CA GLY A 578 -32.93 -22.53 32.67
C GLY A 578 -33.23 -21.66 33.91
N ASP A 579 -32.91 -22.10 35.13
CA ASP A 579 -33.11 -21.34 36.37
C ASP A 579 -32.02 -20.30 36.67
N SER A 580 -30.93 -20.32 35.89
CA SER A 580 -29.75 -19.44 35.97
C SER A 580 -28.75 -19.79 37.08
N ILE A 581 -28.70 -21.05 37.47
CA ILE A 581 -27.57 -21.71 38.12
C ILE A 581 -27.05 -22.73 37.08
N GLY A 582 -25.75 -22.84 36.88
CA GLY A 582 -25.21 -23.78 35.90
C GLY A 582 -25.11 -25.22 36.41
N ASP A 583 -25.12 -26.20 35.51
CA ASP A 583 -25.04 -27.64 35.80
C ASP A 583 -23.79 -28.01 36.63
N ALA A 584 -22.74 -27.18 36.61
CA ALA A 584 -21.52 -27.41 37.38
C ALA A 584 -21.67 -27.10 38.89
N CYS A 585 -22.69 -26.32 39.28
CA CYS A 585 -22.86 -25.80 40.64
C CYS A 585 -24.30 -25.83 41.16
N ASP A 586 -25.29 -26.28 40.39
CA ASP A 586 -26.58 -26.67 40.94
C ASP A 586 -26.48 -28.00 41.74
N SER A 587 -27.63 -28.51 42.12
CA SER A 587 -27.84 -29.60 43.06
C SER A 587 -29.11 -30.41 42.75
N ASP A 588 -29.76 -30.09 41.62
CA ASP A 588 -31.03 -30.59 41.08
C ASP A 588 -31.06 -30.13 39.59
N ASP A 589 -30.06 -30.53 38.77
CA ASP A 589 -29.68 -29.92 37.46
C ASP A 589 -30.83 -29.88 36.41
N ASP A 590 -31.91 -30.64 36.62
CA ASP A 590 -33.10 -30.67 35.75
C ASP A 590 -34.40 -30.13 36.42
N ASN A 591 -34.27 -29.63 37.66
CA ASN A 591 -35.31 -29.09 38.54
C ASN A 591 -36.55 -30.00 38.75
N ASP A 592 -36.42 -31.34 38.67
CA ASP A 592 -37.54 -32.25 38.93
C ASP A 592 -37.93 -32.30 40.42
N GLY A 593 -36.99 -31.98 41.31
CA GLY A 593 -37.15 -31.97 42.76
C GLY A 593 -36.45 -33.13 43.48
N ILE A 594 -35.43 -33.73 42.89
CA ILE A 594 -34.59 -34.80 43.45
C ILE A 594 -33.12 -34.36 43.32
N GLU A 595 -32.42 -34.23 44.46
CA GLU A 595 -31.01 -33.80 44.46
C GLU A 595 -30.11 -34.80 43.66
N ASP A 596 -29.24 -34.36 42.74
CA ASP A 596 -28.51 -35.20 41.74
C ASP A 596 -27.82 -36.41 42.36
N GLY A 597 -27.21 -36.23 43.54
CA GLY A 597 -26.55 -37.30 44.28
C GLY A 597 -27.48 -38.41 44.82
N ALA A 598 -28.78 -38.26 44.57
CA ALA A 598 -29.86 -39.20 44.84
C ALA A 598 -30.76 -39.44 43.60
N ASP A 599 -30.55 -38.71 42.51
CA ASP A 599 -31.22 -38.88 41.23
C ASP A 599 -30.54 -40.02 40.43
N ASN A 600 -31.33 -40.78 39.66
CA ASN A 600 -30.83 -41.77 38.72
C ASN A 600 -30.79 -41.27 37.26
N CYS A 601 -31.31 -40.08 36.96
CA CYS A 601 -31.13 -39.29 35.75
C CYS A 601 -30.94 -37.79 36.04
N PRO A 602 -29.84 -37.35 36.68
CA PRO A 602 -29.62 -35.93 37.03
C PRO A 602 -29.86 -34.89 35.93
N ALA A 603 -29.67 -35.28 34.67
CA ALA A 603 -29.79 -34.40 33.50
C ALA A 603 -31.09 -34.60 32.70
N ILE A 604 -32.09 -35.35 33.20
CA ILE A 604 -33.35 -35.58 32.48
C ILE A 604 -34.50 -35.80 33.49
N ALA A 605 -35.27 -34.73 33.73
CA ALA A 605 -36.31 -34.68 34.75
C ALA A 605 -37.25 -35.91 34.78
N ASN A 606 -37.12 -36.74 35.82
CA ASN A 606 -37.70 -38.08 35.89
C ASN A 606 -38.41 -38.42 37.22
N ALA A 607 -38.92 -37.44 37.97
CA ALA A 607 -39.39 -37.46 39.39
C ALA A 607 -40.24 -38.65 39.92
N ASP A 608 -40.60 -39.64 39.09
CA ASP A 608 -41.01 -40.97 39.53
C ASP A 608 -39.87 -41.97 39.80
N GLN A 609 -38.63 -41.64 39.40
CA GLN A 609 -37.38 -42.39 39.64
C GLN A 609 -37.54 -43.86 39.25
N SER A 610 -38.00 -44.06 38.02
CA SER A 610 -38.17 -45.36 37.39
C SER A 610 -36.81 -45.93 36.98
N ASP A 611 -36.68 -47.24 37.16
CA ASP A 611 -35.45 -48.04 37.09
C ASP A 611 -35.91 -49.51 37.02
N ILE A 612 -35.97 -50.06 35.81
CA ILE A 612 -36.55 -51.38 35.52
C ILE A 612 -35.59 -52.53 35.86
N ASP A 613 -34.30 -52.39 35.55
CA ASP A 613 -33.30 -53.44 35.74
C ASP A 613 -32.68 -53.44 37.17
N GLY A 614 -32.57 -52.26 37.79
CA GLY A 614 -32.04 -52.02 39.13
C GLY A 614 -30.56 -51.65 39.22
N ASP A 615 -29.92 -51.16 38.15
CA ASP A 615 -28.48 -50.85 38.11
C ASP A 615 -28.13 -49.53 38.84
N GLY A 616 -29.02 -48.54 38.80
CA GLY A 616 -28.87 -47.22 39.41
C GLY A 616 -28.94 -46.03 38.46
N ILE A 617 -29.09 -46.26 37.15
CA ILE A 617 -29.51 -45.29 36.13
C ILE A 617 -31.05 -45.36 36.02
N GLY A 618 -31.71 -44.31 35.51
CA GLY A 618 -33.18 -44.25 35.42
C GLY A 618 -33.73 -44.48 34.03
N ASP A 619 -34.93 -45.06 33.91
CA ASP A 619 -35.58 -45.49 32.65
C ASP A 619 -35.55 -44.45 31.50
N VAL A 620 -35.43 -43.14 31.79
CA VAL A 620 -35.46 -42.07 30.78
C VAL A 620 -34.07 -41.63 30.28
N CYS A 621 -33.01 -41.95 31.00
CA CYS A 621 -31.61 -41.68 30.66
C CYS A 621 -30.76 -42.95 30.55
N ASP A 622 -31.32 -44.10 30.94
CA ASP A 622 -30.69 -45.40 30.80
C ASP A 622 -30.67 -45.81 29.33
N ALA A 623 -29.46 -46.12 28.87
CA ALA A 623 -29.23 -46.63 27.54
C ALA A 623 -29.73 -48.07 27.41
N ASP A 624 -29.75 -48.92 28.44
CA ASP A 624 -30.21 -50.33 28.42
C ASP A 624 -31.22 -50.56 29.56
N ARG A 625 -32.45 -50.08 29.36
CA ARG A 625 -33.49 -49.96 30.42
C ARG A 625 -33.82 -51.27 31.14
N ASP A 626 -33.59 -52.43 30.52
CA ASP A 626 -33.91 -53.72 31.14
C ASP A 626 -32.71 -54.65 31.44
N GLY A 627 -31.50 -54.15 31.18
CA GLY A 627 -30.23 -54.70 31.68
C GLY A 627 -29.85 -56.01 31.01
N ASP A 628 -30.03 -56.07 29.69
CA ASP A 628 -29.89 -57.29 28.88
C ASP A 628 -28.59 -57.36 28.06
N ASP A 629 -27.77 -56.32 28.17
CA ASP A 629 -26.55 -55.98 27.42
C ASP A 629 -26.82 -55.43 26.00
N ILE A 630 -28.03 -54.91 25.70
CA ILE A 630 -28.42 -54.23 24.43
C ILE A 630 -29.05 -52.86 24.71
N ALA A 631 -28.65 -51.83 23.96
CA ALA A 631 -29.18 -50.49 24.15
C ALA A 631 -30.64 -50.35 23.68
N SER A 632 -31.51 -49.74 24.48
CA SER A 632 -32.95 -49.46 24.35
C SER A 632 -33.41 -48.79 23.05
N ASP A 633 -32.50 -48.18 22.30
CA ASP A 633 -32.74 -47.58 20.98
C ASP A 633 -32.51 -48.58 19.84
N SER A 634 -31.71 -49.61 20.12
CA SER A 634 -31.29 -50.74 19.28
C SER A 634 -31.98 -52.05 19.70
N ASP A 635 -32.65 -52.04 20.85
CA ASP A 635 -33.42 -53.14 21.44
C ASP A 635 -34.81 -53.18 20.81
N ASN A 636 -35.17 -54.29 20.20
CA ASN A 636 -36.48 -54.51 19.61
C ASN A 636 -37.55 -54.94 20.63
N CYS A 637 -37.22 -55.05 21.93
CA CYS A 637 -38.16 -55.12 23.06
C CYS A 637 -37.71 -54.27 24.29
N PRO A 638 -37.62 -52.91 24.22
CA PRO A 638 -36.98 -51.96 25.18
C PRO A 638 -37.38 -51.93 26.68
N ASN A 639 -38.08 -52.95 27.17
CA ASN A 639 -38.61 -53.09 28.53
C ASN A 639 -38.86 -54.58 28.93
N ASP A 640 -38.46 -55.58 28.12
CA ASP A 640 -38.82 -57.00 28.24
C ASP A 640 -37.68 -58.01 27.87
N SER A 641 -36.40 -57.67 28.08
CA SER A 641 -35.18 -58.53 28.14
C SER A 641 -35.15 -59.77 27.22
N ASN A 642 -34.54 -59.58 26.05
CA ASN A 642 -34.27 -60.55 25.00
C ASN A 642 -32.84 -60.41 24.44
N PRO A 643 -31.77 -60.84 25.17
CA PRO A 643 -30.37 -60.63 24.76
C PRO A 643 -29.93 -61.33 23.47
N ASP A 644 -30.82 -62.10 22.84
CA ASP A 644 -30.61 -62.66 21.51
C ASP A 644 -31.18 -61.79 20.37
N GLN A 645 -31.85 -60.67 20.71
CA GLN A 645 -32.48 -59.68 19.82
C GLN A 645 -33.20 -60.32 18.65
N ALA A 646 -33.78 -61.49 18.90
CA ALA A 646 -34.37 -62.32 17.87
C ALA A 646 -35.60 -61.60 17.33
N ASP A 647 -35.49 -61.10 16.10
CA ASP A 647 -36.55 -60.51 15.30
C ASP A 647 -36.58 -61.34 14.02
N GLN A 648 -37.66 -62.11 13.84
CA GLN A 648 -37.70 -63.16 12.81
C GLN A 648 -38.14 -62.64 11.45
N ASP A 649 -38.79 -61.49 11.47
CA ASP A 649 -39.30 -60.77 10.34
C ASP A 649 -38.67 -59.37 10.21
N GLY A 650 -38.30 -58.69 11.31
CA GLY A 650 -37.44 -57.50 11.27
C GLY A 650 -38.14 -56.15 11.40
N ASP A 651 -39.37 -56.05 11.93
CA ASP A 651 -40.13 -54.78 11.92
C ASP A 651 -39.72 -53.82 13.05
N GLY A 652 -38.63 -54.14 13.75
CA GLY A 652 -38.18 -53.46 14.95
C GLY A 652 -38.94 -53.89 16.20
N ILE A 653 -39.69 -55.00 16.16
CA ILE A 653 -40.43 -55.57 17.29
C ILE A 653 -40.08 -57.06 17.45
N GLY A 654 -39.18 -57.39 18.38
CA GLY A 654 -38.63 -58.74 18.49
C GLY A 654 -39.65 -59.86 18.73
N ASP A 655 -39.25 -61.10 18.44
CA ASP A 655 -39.95 -62.39 18.63
C ASP A 655 -40.55 -62.59 20.04
N ALA A 656 -40.03 -61.87 21.04
CA ALA A 656 -40.62 -61.84 22.39
C ALA A 656 -42.02 -61.21 22.40
N TYR A 657 -42.35 -60.41 21.37
CA TYR A 657 -43.56 -59.62 21.21
C TYR A 657 -44.30 -59.82 19.86
N ASP A 658 -43.64 -60.04 18.70
CA ASP A 658 -44.29 -60.09 17.36
C ASP A 658 -44.53 -61.50 16.70
N ALA A 659 -44.95 -61.54 15.42
CA ALA A 659 -45.83 -62.59 14.88
C ALA A 659 -46.06 -62.74 13.34
N ASP A 660 -45.34 -62.13 12.38
CA ASP A 660 -45.50 -62.43 10.94
C ASP A 660 -44.31 -63.07 10.16
N ASN A 661 -44.04 -62.74 8.89
CA ASN A 661 -43.25 -63.62 8.00
C ASN A 661 -42.74 -62.98 6.67
N ASP A 662 -42.50 -61.68 6.64
CA ASP A 662 -41.60 -60.96 5.73
C ASP A 662 -40.16 -61.07 6.34
N THR A 663 -39.05 -61.02 5.59
CA THR A 663 -37.72 -61.38 6.14
C THR A 663 -36.84 -60.17 6.52
N ASP A 664 -37.15 -59.00 5.98
CA ASP A 664 -36.48 -57.72 6.29
C ASP A 664 -37.48 -56.59 6.58
N ASN A 665 -38.78 -56.84 6.41
CA ASN A 665 -39.89 -56.00 6.84
C ASN A 665 -39.97 -54.61 6.18
N ASP A 666 -39.56 -54.54 4.92
CA ASP A 666 -39.86 -53.41 4.03
C ASP A 666 -41.37 -53.29 3.68
N GLY A 667 -42.12 -54.39 3.87
CA GLY A 667 -43.54 -54.53 3.53
C GLY A 667 -43.86 -55.38 2.29
N LEU A 668 -42.88 -56.13 1.76
CA LEU A 668 -42.97 -57.01 0.59
C LEU A 668 -42.52 -58.46 0.97
N ASP A 669 -43.47 -59.42 1.04
CA ASP A 669 -43.16 -60.86 1.24
C ASP A 669 -41.95 -61.33 0.35
N ASP A 670 -40.99 -62.12 0.88
CA ASP A 670 -39.68 -62.57 0.26
C ASP A 670 -39.69 -63.08 -1.22
N GLY A 671 -40.86 -63.24 -1.83
CA GLY A 671 -41.05 -63.73 -3.19
C GLY A 671 -41.65 -62.71 -4.18
N GLU A 672 -41.93 -61.48 -3.76
CA GLU A 672 -42.21 -60.34 -4.65
C GLU A 672 -41.10 -59.27 -4.64
N ASP A 673 -40.06 -59.51 -3.84
CA ASP A 673 -38.93 -58.64 -3.51
C ASP A 673 -37.64 -58.99 -4.30
N ASN A 674 -36.87 -58.00 -4.77
CA ASN A 674 -35.54 -58.14 -5.39
C ASN A 674 -34.36 -58.14 -4.39
N CYS A 675 -34.57 -57.74 -3.14
CA CYS A 675 -33.63 -57.91 -2.02
C CYS A 675 -34.19 -58.64 -0.78
N PRO A 676 -34.57 -59.95 -0.85
CA PRO A 676 -35.28 -60.71 0.21
C PRO A 676 -34.60 -60.96 1.58
N ALA A 677 -33.63 -60.14 1.94
CA ALA A 677 -32.98 -60.07 3.25
C ALA A 677 -32.37 -58.68 3.55
N ALA A 678 -32.74 -57.63 2.80
CA ALA A 678 -32.23 -56.27 2.91
C ALA A 678 -33.32 -55.28 2.42
N PRO A 679 -33.92 -54.48 3.32
CA PRO A 679 -35.24 -53.90 3.06
C PRO A 679 -35.22 -52.75 2.03
N ASN A 680 -35.93 -52.91 0.91
CA ASN A 680 -35.98 -51.93 -0.20
C ASN A 680 -37.39 -51.78 -0.83
N ALA A 681 -38.30 -51.18 -0.06
CA ALA A 681 -39.75 -51.15 -0.36
C ALA A 681 -40.14 -50.45 -1.68
N ASP A 682 -39.22 -49.70 -2.31
CA ASP A 682 -39.37 -49.07 -3.61
C ASP A 682 -38.86 -49.92 -4.79
N GLN A 683 -38.05 -50.95 -4.50
CA GLN A 683 -37.55 -51.96 -5.44
C GLN A 683 -36.76 -51.32 -6.58
N SER A 684 -35.81 -50.46 -6.22
CA SER A 684 -34.82 -49.89 -7.12
C SER A 684 -33.82 -50.97 -7.59
N ASP A 685 -33.26 -50.73 -8.78
CA ASP A 685 -32.62 -51.69 -9.72
C ASP A 685 -32.07 -50.80 -10.87
N VAL A 686 -30.96 -50.08 -10.61
CA VAL A 686 -30.42 -49.03 -11.50
C VAL A 686 -29.79 -49.62 -12.77
N ASP A 687 -28.91 -50.61 -12.63
CA ASP A 687 -28.26 -51.31 -13.76
C ASP A 687 -29.27 -52.19 -14.57
N GLY A 688 -30.28 -52.75 -13.90
CA GLY A 688 -31.31 -53.61 -14.48
C GLY A 688 -30.97 -55.11 -14.51
N ASP A 689 -30.00 -55.58 -13.73
CA ASP A 689 -29.64 -56.99 -13.52
C ASP A 689 -30.82 -57.80 -12.92
N GLY A 690 -31.55 -57.19 -11.99
CA GLY A 690 -32.67 -57.77 -11.26
C GLY A 690 -32.37 -58.32 -9.87
N ILE A 691 -31.18 -58.05 -9.32
CA ILE A 691 -30.95 -57.73 -7.91
C ILE A 691 -31.54 -56.33 -7.64
N GLY A 692 -31.46 -55.79 -6.42
CA GLY A 692 -31.84 -54.40 -6.15
C GLY A 692 -30.72 -53.66 -5.45
N ASP A 693 -30.63 -52.35 -5.66
CA ASP A 693 -29.50 -51.53 -5.23
C ASP A 693 -29.12 -51.72 -3.74
N ALA A 694 -30.12 -51.92 -2.86
CA ALA A 694 -29.93 -52.16 -1.43
C ALA A 694 -29.26 -53.50 -1.06
N CYS A 695 -29.10 -54.42 -2.01
CA CYS A 695 -28.43 -55.70 -1.84
C CYS A 695 -27.51 -56.07 -3.01
N ASP A 696 -27.27 -55.14 -3.93
CA ASP A 696 -26.21 -55.26 -4.91
C ASP A 696 -24.87 -54.82 -4.30
N SER A 697 -23.78 -55.36 -4.85
CA SER A 697 -22.42 -54.93 -4.54
C SER A 697 -21.95 -53.78 -5.43
N ASP A 698 -22.56 -53.62 -6.60
CA ASP A 698 -22.25 -52.67 -7.68
C ASP A 698 -23.63 -52.30 -8.25
N ALA A 699 -24.22 -51.19 -7.80
CA ALA A 699 -25.66 -50.95 -7.95
C ALA A 699 -26.06 -50.33 -9.30
N ASP A 700 -25.13 -49.70 -10.02
CA ASP A 700 -25.36 -49.13 -11.35
C ASP A 700 -24.63 -49.85 -12.49
N GLY A 701 -23.71 -50.77 -12.17
CA GLY A 701 -23.12 -51.73 -13.09
C GLY A 701 -21.90 -51.21 -13.84
N ASP A 702 -21.18 -50.23 -13.29
CA ASP A 702 -19.97 -49.64 -13.89
C ASP A 702 -18.69 -50.46 -13.61
N GLY A 703 -18.69 -51.26 -12.53
CA GLY A 703 -17.58 -52.14 -12.13
C GLY A 703 -16.88 -51.74 -10.83
N ALA A 704 -17.23 -50.63 -10.20
CA ALA A 704 -16.84 -50.29 -8.84
C ALA A 704 -17.78 -50.96 -7.81
N ASP A 705 -17.22 -51.55 -6.75
CA ASP A 705 -18.05 -52.02 -5.62
C ASP A 705 -18.53 -50.77 -4.83
N ASN A 706 -19.83 -50.67 -4.50
CA ASN A 706 -20.56 -49.61 -3.75
C ASN A 706 -19.90 -49.08 -2.45
N GLY A 707 -18.83 -49.72 -1.95
CA GLY A 707 -18.06 -49.29 -0.76
C GLY A 707 -16.67 -48.71 -1.08
N SER A 708 -16.31 -48.69 -2.35
CA SER A 708 -15.14 -48.02 -2.96
C SER A 708 -15.56 -47.08 -4.09
N ASP A 709 -16.78 -47.25 -4.60
CA ASP A 709 -17.45 -46.36 -5.52
C ASP A 709 -17.77 -45.00 -4.89
N ASN A 710 -17.33 -43.91 -5.49
CA ASN A 710 -17.61 -42.52 -5.08
C ASN A 710 -18.94 -41.98 -5.67
N CYS A 711 -19.55 -42.68 -6.63
CA CYS A 711 -20.92 -42.47 -7.09
C CYS A 711 -21.78 -43.75 -7.15
N PRO A 712 -22.11 -44.42 -6.00
CA PRO A 712 -22.81 -45.73 -5.90
C PRO A 712 -24.18 -45.92 -6.57
N MET A 713 -24.66 -44.97 -7.36
CA MET A 713 -25.94 -44.96 -8.06
C MET A 713 -25.86 -44.27 -9.45
N THR A 714 -24.68 -43.80 -9.87
CA THR A 714 -24.43 -43.04 -11.11
C THR A 714 -23.09 -43.41 -11.77
N ALA A 715 -23.07 -44.58 -12.42
CA ALA A 715 -21.98 -45.14 -13.21
C ALA A 715 -20.91 -44.16 -13.75
N ASN A 716 -19.71 -44.26 -13.19
CA ASN A 716 -18.48 -43.54 -13.51
C ASN A 716 -17.28 -44.50 -13.35
N GLU A 717 -17.04 -45.30 -14.41
CA GLU A 717 -16.01 -46.35 -14.47
C GLU A 717 -14.58 -45.84 -14.10
N ASP A 718 -14.36 -44.53 -14.21
CA ASP A 718 -13.12 -43.78 -13.95
C ASP A 718 -12.95 -43.29 -12.50
N GLN A 719 -14.04 -43.18 -11.73
CA GLN A 719 -14.02 -42.80 -10.30
C GLN A 719 -13.31 -41.46 -10.02
N THR A 720 -13.45 -40.51 -10.95
CA THR A 720 -12.96 -39.13 -10.81
C THR A 720 -13.59 -38.42 -9.61
N ASP A 721 -12.79 -37.63 -8.90
CA ASP A 721 -13.07 -36.91 -7.65
C ASP A 721 -12.19 -35.65 -7.67
N SER A 722 -12.70 -34.59 -8.30
CA SER A 722 -11.92 -33.39 -8.67
C SER A 722 -11.54 -32.49 -7.47
N ASP A 723 -12.37 -32.44 -6.42
CA ASP A 723 -12.12 -31.63 -5.23
C ASP A 723 -11.53 -32.44 -4.04
N GLY A 724 -11.72 -33.77 -4.03
CA GLY A 724 -11.25 -34.68 -2.99
C GLY A 724 -12.19 -34.82 -1.78
N ASP A 725 -13.46 -34.45 -1.91
CA ASP A 725 -14.53 -34.62 -0.91
C ASP A 725 -14.83 -36.11 -0.63
N GLY A 726 -14.75 -36.94 -1.68
CA GLY A 726 -15.11 -38.36 -1.67
C GLY A 726 -16.47 -38.69 -2.29
N ILE A 727 -17.13 -37.71 -2.90
CA ILE A 727 -18.17 -37.86 -3.92
C ILE A 727 -17.49 -37.76 -5.30
N GLY A 728 -17.98 -38.47 -6.32
CA GLY A 728 -17.38 -38.44 -7.65
C GLY A 728 -17.99 -37.42 -8.60
N ASP A 729 -17.21 -36.95 -9.58
CA ASP A 729 -17.59 -35.92 -10.56
C ASP A 729 -18.91 -36.21 -11.32
N ALA A 730 -19.29 -37.49 -11.44
CA ALA A 730 -20.52 -37.91 -12.11
C ALA A 730 -21.79 -37.73 -11.27
N CYS A 731 -21.66 -37.54 -9.95
CA CYS A 731 -22.76 -37.41 -9.00
C CYS A 731 -22.59 -36.28 -7.98
N ASP A 732 -21.47 -35.56 -8.00
CA ASP A 732 -21.35 -34.27 -7.34
C ASP A 732 -22.24 -33.22 -8.03
N ASP A 733 -22.66 -32.23 -7.25
CA ASP A 733 -23.33 -31.01 -7.70
C ASP A 733 -22.40 -29.77 -7.53
N ASP A 734 -21.19 -29.88 -6.96
CA ASP A 734 -20.22 -28.81 -6.57
C ASP A 734 -18.76 -29.24 -6.86
N LEU A 735 -18.38 -29.35 -8.16
CA LEU A 735 -17.19 -30.04 -8.69
C LEU A 735 -15.80 -29.58 -8.19
N ASP A 736 -15.69 -28.44 -7.50
CA ASP A 736 -14.42 -27.91 -6.99
C ASP A 736 -14.43 -27.62 -5.47
N GLY A 737 -15.53 -27.94 -4.78
CA GLY A 737 -15.65 -27.86 -3.33
C GLY A 737 -15.71 -26.43 -2.75
N ASP A 738 -16.04 -25.43 -3.55
CA ASP A 738 -16.23 -24.02 -3.15
C ASP A 738 -17.40 -23.84 -2.15
N GLY A 739 -18.45 -24.65 -2.32
CA GLY A 739 -19.72 -24.51 -1.60
C GLY A 739 -20.85 -23.92 -2.47
N THR A 740 -20.72 -23.94 -3.80
CA THR A 740 -21.66 -23.36 -4.76
C THR A 740 -21.98 -24.34 -5.88
N ASP A 741 -23.21 -24.88 -5.94
CA ASP A 741 -23.57 -25.87 -6.95
C ASP A 741 -23.21 -25.42 -8.40
N ASP A 742 -22.59 -26.29 -9.23
CA ASP A 742 -22.10 -26.05 -10.62
C ASP A 742 -23.07 -25.27 -11.52
N ASN A 743 -24.37 -25.48 -11.30
CA ASN A 743 -25.46 -24.93 -12.09
C ASN A 743 -25.76 -23.45 -11.76
N THR A 744 -25.13 -22.95 -10.70
CA THR A 744 -25.18 -21.58 -10.20
C THR A 744 -23.81 -20.93 -10.05
N ASP A 745 -22.76 -21.74 -10.00
CA ASP A 745 -21.36 -21.32 -10.04
C ASP A 745 -20.99 -20.64 -11.37
N ASN A 746 -20.16 -19.59 -11.29
CA ASN A 746 -19.56 -18.89 -12.42
C ASN A 746 -18.15 -19.40 -12.79
N CYS A 747 -17.53 -20.25 -11.96
CA CYS A 747 -16.31 -21.02 -12.24
C CYS A 747 -16.39 -22.50 -11.81
N PRO A 748 -17.25 -23.36 -12.42
CA PRO A 748 -17.56 -24.75 -11.96
C PRO A 748 -16.43 -25.81 -11.94
N LEU A 749 -15.17 -25.39 -11.95
CA LEU A 749 -13.95 -26.21 -11.94
C LEU A 749 -12.77 -25.49 -11.23
N VAL A 750 -12.99 -24.30 -10.64
CA VAL A 750 -11.97 -23.43 -10.05
C VAL A 750 -12.53 -22.66 -8.83
N ALA A 751 -12.46 -23.31 -7.67
CA ALA A 751 -13.10 -22.88 -6.43
C ALA A 751 -12.97 -21.38 -6.11
N ASN A 752 -14.10 -20.66 -6.13
CA ASN A 752 -14.18 -19.22 -5.91
C ASN A 752 -15.35 -18.79 -5.00
N PRO A 753 -15.37 -19.14 -3.68
CA PRO A 753 -16.57 -19.06 -2.82
C PRO A 753 -17.21 -17.67 -2.60
N GLY A 754 -16.59 -16.61 -3.12
CA GLY A 754 -17.15 -15.27 -3.17
C GLY A 754 -18.00 -14.99 -4.41
N GLN A 755 -17.84 -15.79 -5.48
CA GLN A 755 -18.55 -15.71 -6.75
C GLN A 755 -18.44 -14.30 -7.37
N GLU A 756 -17.24 -13.72 -7.29
CA GLU A 756 -16.89 -12.46 -7.94
C GLU A 756 -16.97 -12.60 -9.48
N ASP A 757 -17.50 -11.55 -10.12
CA ASP A 757 -17.83 -11.40 -11.54
C ASP A 757 -17.72 -9.88 -11.82
N SER A 758 -16.49 -9.43 -12.11
CA SER A 758 -16.13 -8.01 -12.09
C SER A 758 -16.63 -7.23 -13.31
N ASP A 759 -16.64 -7.82 -14.51
CA ASP A 759 -17.17 -7.19 -15.73
C ASP A 759 -18.70 -7.41 -15.92
N GLY A 760 -19.27 -8.50 -15.36
CA GLY A 760 -20.68 -8.87 -15.47
C GLY A 760 -21.05 -9.75 -16.67
N ASP A 761 -20.07 -10.41 -17.30
CA ASP A 761 -20.18 -11.39 -18.39
C ASP A 761 -20.91 -12.67 -17.94
N GLY A 762 -20.54 -13.18 -16.77
CA GLY A 762 -21.05 -14.42 -16.17
C GLY A 762 -20.04 -15.57 -16.09
N LEU A 763 -18.78 -15.37 -16.46
CA LEU A 763 -17.62 -16.07 -15.87
C LEU A 763 -17.28 -15.46 -14.50
N GLY A 764 -16.48 -16.15 -13.71
CA GLY A 764 -15.99 -15.63 -12.43
C GLY A 764 -14.53 -15.22 -12.45
N ASP A 765 -14.17 -14.27 -11.60
CA ASP A 765 -12.84 -13.67 -11.44
C ASP A 765 -11.68 -14.67 -11.21
N ALA A 766 -11.97 -15.95 -10.94
CA ALA A 766 -10.99 -17.02 -10.74
C ALA A 766 -10.72 -17.86 -12.00
N CYS A 767 -11.64 -17.86 -12.97
CA CYS A 767 -11.57 -18.62 -14.22
C CYS A 767 -11.73 -17.73 -15.48
N ASP A 768 -11.91 -16.43 -15.30
CA ASP A 768 -11.79 -15.43 -16.37
C ASP A 768 -10.32 -15.10 -16.65
N LEU A 769 -10.04 -14.75 -17.90
CA LEU A 769 -8.73 -14.31 -18.38
C LEU A 769 -8.70 -12.81 -18.68
N ASP A 770 -9.84 -12.13 -18.78
CA ASP A 770 -10.00 -10.67 -18.99
C ASP A 770 -11.02 -10.18 -17.95
N ARG A 771 -10.63 -10.22 -16.66
CA ARG A 771 -11.53 -10.13 -15.49
C ARG A 771 -12.44 -8.91 -15.47
N ASP A 772 -12.02 -7.82 -16.11
CA ASP A 772 -12.75 -6.56 -16.12
C ASP A 772 -13.33 -6.17 -17.50
N GLY A 773 -13.10 -7.00 -18.52
CA GLY A 773 -13.72 -6.93 -19.84
C GLY A 773 -13.25 -5.74 -20.69
N ASP A 774 -12.02 -5.29 -20.49
CA ASP A 774 -11.43 -4.17 -21.22
C ASP A 774 -10.80 -4.60 -22.56
N GLY A 775 -10.41 -5.88 -22.67
CA GLY A 775 -9.81 -6.51 -23.84
C GLY A 775 -8.32 -6.82 -23.75
N ILE A 776 -7.72 -6.77 -22.55
CA ILE A 776 -6.35 -7.21 -22.25
C ILE A 776 -6.41 -8.38 -21.24
N ASP A 777 -5.63 -9.44 -21.48
CA ASP A 777 -5.61 -10.59 -20.58
C ASP A 777 -4.92 -10.24 -19.23
N ASP A 778 -5.45 -10.71 -18.09
CA ASP A 778 -4.99 -10.51 -16.69
C ASP A 778 -3.47 -10.67 -16.46
N GLY A 779 -2.78 -11.43 -17.33
CA GLY A 779 -1.34 -11.68 -17.24
C GLY A 779 -0.45 -10.62 -17.94
N ASP A 780 -1.02 -9.86 -18.87
CA ASP A 780 -0.40 -8.75 -19.60
C ASP A 780 -1.01 -7.38 -19.23
N ASP A 781 -2.12 -7.37 -18.47
CA ASP A 781 -2.79 -6.18 -17.93
C ASP A 781 -2.07 -5.63 -16.68
N ASN A 782 -1.81 -4.32 -16.66
CA ASN A 782 -1.25 -3.60 -15.51
C ASN A 782 -2.31 -3.15 -14.47
N CYS A 783 -3.61 -3.30 -14.76
CA CYS A 783 -4.71 -3.18 -13.80
C CYS A 783 -5.78 -4.29 -13.94
N PRO A 784 -5.49 -5.59 -13.65
CA PRO A 784 -6.35 -6.78 -13.86
C PRO A 784 -7.71 -6.84 -13.12
N SER A 785 -8.37 -5.71 -12.86
CA SER A 785 -9.63 -5.57 -12.12
C SER A 785 -10.26 -4.17 -12.25
N ILE A 786 -9.66 -3.23 -13.00
CA ILE A 786 -10.17 -1.88 -13.22
C ILE A 786 -9.94 -1.43 -14.69
N PRO A 787 -10.97 -1.42 -15.56
CA PRO A 787 -10.80 -1.33 -17.01
C PRO A 787 -10.00 -0.12 -17.49
N ASN A 788 -8.83 -0.37 -18.07
CA ASN A 788 -7.90 0.64 -18.56
C ASN A 788 -7.24 0.28 -19.93
N PRO A 789 -7.99 0.22 -21.07
CA PRO A 789 -7.48 -0.31 -22.36
C PRO A 789 -6.35 0.48 -23.03
N ALA A 790 -5.85 1.52 -22.36
CA ALA A 790 -4.72 2.33 -22.75
C ALA A 790 -3.41 1.90 -22.04
N GLN A 791 -3.48 1.04 -21.01
CA GLN A 791 -2.34 0.46 -20.29
C GLN A 791 -1.29 1.52 -19.92
N LEU A 792 -1.78 2.64 -19.37
CA LEU A 792 -0.94 3.75 -18.93
C LEU A 792 -0.34 3.43 -17.56
N ASP A 793 0.94 3.76 -17.40
CA ASP A 793 1.82 3.51 -16.26
C ASP A 793 2.87 4.63 -16.32
N ALA A 794 2.69 5.68 -15.51
CA ALA A 794 3.47 6.91 -15.62
C ALA A 794 4.83 6.86 -14.90
N ASP A 795 5.00 5.98 -13.90
CA ASP A 795 6.26 5.79 -13.16
C ASP A 795 7.09 4.58 -13.66
N GLY A 796 6.44 3.58 -14.26
CA GLY A 796 7.03 2.38 -14.83
C GLY A 796 7.23 1.23 -13.85
N ASP A 797 6.50 1.17 -12.71
CA ASP A 797 6.62 0.10 -11.72
C ASP A 797 5.90 -1.21 -12.13
N GLY A 798 4.94 -1.12 -13.06
CA GLY A 798 4.14 -2.23 -13.57
C GLY A 798 2.70 -2.28 -13.03
N ILE A 799 2.27 -1.31 -12.23
CA ILE A 799 0.88 -1.04 -11.85
C ILE A 799 0.35 0.11 -12.74
N GLY A 800 -0.84 -0.03 -13.29
CA GLY A 800 -1.40 1.03 -14.16
C GLY A 800 -1.97 2.22 -13.39
N ASP A 801 -1.93 3.41 -14.01
CA ASP A 801 -2.38 4.70 -13.44
C ASP A 801 -3.78 4.66 -12.79
N VAL A 802 -4.65 3.76 -13.27
CA VAL A 802 -6.06 3.67 -12.87
C VAL A 802 -6.25 2.85 -11.58
N CYS A 803 -5.31 1.96 -11.27
CA CYS A 803 -5.31 1.10 -10.08
C CYS A 803 -4.17 1.43 -9.09
N ASP A 804 -3.23 2.28 -9.47
CA ASP A 804 -2.21 2.81 -8.56
C ASP A 804 -2.78 3.85 -7.57
N ALA A 805 -2.23 3.87 -6.37
CA ALA A 805 -2.45 4.89 -5.36
C ALA A 805 -1.54 6.12 -5.53
N ASP A 806 -0.40 6.01 -6.22
CA ASP A 806 0.69 7.00 -6.35
C ASP A 806 1.28 6.90 -7.78
N SER A 807 0.49 7.26 -8.80
CA SER A 807 0.73 6.85 -10.20
C SER A 807 1.99 7.39 -10.86
N ASP A 808 2.71 8.32 -10.21
CA ASP A 808 3.98 8.83 -10.71
C ASP A 808 5.19 8.50 -9.81
N GLY A 809 4.95 7.79 -8.71
CA GLY A 809 5.98 7.24 -7.84
C GLY A 809 6.77 8.27 -7.03
N ASP A 810 6.24 9.49 -6.84
CA ASP A 810 6.89 10.54 -6.05
C ASP A 810 6.75 10.37 -4.52
N GLY A 811 5.81 9.52 -4.08
CA GLY A 811 5.54 9.26 -2.67
C GLY A 811 4.34 10.02 -2.10
N VAL A 812 3.47 10.59 -2.94
CA VAL A 812 2.27 11.34 -2.55
C VAL A 812 1.01 10.72 -3.19
N ASP A 813 0.14 10.11 -2.36
CA ASP A 813 -1.10 9.49 -2.85
C ASP A 813 -1.92 10.41 -3.79
N ASN A 814 -2.35 9.90 -4.94
CA ASN A 814 -3.19 10.51 -5.99
C ASN A 814 -4.39 11.34 -5.48
N ASP A 815 -4.94 10.98 -4.31
CA ASP A 815 -6.11 11.62 -3.67
C ASP A 815 -5.77 12.95 -2.98
N VAL A 816 -4.48 13.22 -2.75
CA VAL A 816 -3.93 14.46 -2.16
C VAL A 816 -2.87 15.13 -3.02
N ASP A 817 -2.30 14.42 -3.99
CA ASP A 817 -1.38 14.96 -4.98
C ASP A 817 -2.05 16.03 -5.87
N ASN A 818 -1.33 17.12 -6.11
CA ASN A 818 -1.70 18.19 -7.01
C ASN A 818 -1.13 18.03 -8.44
N CYS A 819 -0.28 17.04 -8.71
CA CYS A 819 0.13 16.57 -10.04
C CYS A 819 0.15 15.02 -10.19
N PRO A 820 -0.98 14.28 -10.07
CA PRO A 820 -1.09 12.79 -10.01
C PRO A 820 -0.49 11.91 -11.14
N GLN A 821 0.33 12.47 -12.02
CA GLN A 821 0.85 11.89 -13.26
C GLN A 821 2.19 12.55 -13.65
N THR A 822 2.84 13.34 -12.77
CA THR A 822 4.04 14.14 -13.05
C THR A 822 4.78 14.48 -11.73
N PRO A 823 5.89 13.77 -11.40
CA PRO A 823 6.45 13.75 -10.05
C PRO A 823 6.81 15.12 -9.47
N ASN A 824 6.32 15.42 -8.27
CA ASN A 824 6.55 16.68 -7.57
C ASN A 824 6.49 16.56 -6.02
N GLU A 825 7.41 15.80 -5.42
CA GLU A 825 7.44 15.44 -3.98
C GLU A 825 7.20 16.61 -2.97
N ASP A 826 7.48 17.85 -3.39
CA ASP A 826 7.33 19.06 -2.58
C ASP A 826 5.91 19.65 -2.56
N GLN A 827 5.03 19.15 -3.44
CA GLN A 827 3.63 19.55 -3.60
C GLN A 827 3.46 21.07 -3.75
N ALA A 828 4.41 21.72 -4.43
CA ALA A 828 4.40 23.16 -4.66
C ALA A 828 3.18 23.59 -5.47
N ASP A 829 2.28 24.36 -4.86
CA ASP A 829 1.17 25.07 -5.51
C ASP A 829 1.29 26.57 -5.17
N PHE A 830 2.00 27.31 -6.02
CA PHE A 830 2.23 28.75 -5.82
C PHE A 830 0.95 29.57 -5.96
N ASN A 831 0.01 29.11 -6.78
CA ASN A 831 -1.18 29.86 -7.20
C ASN A 831 -2.37 29.66 -6.21
N ASN A 832 -2.36 28.54 -5.47
CA ASN A 832 -3.34 28.01 -4.53
C ASN A 832 -4.71 27.64 -5.16
N ASP A 833 -4.72 27.04 -6.35
CA ASP A 833 -5.91 26.50 -7.00
C ASP A 833 -6.06 24.97 -6.97
N GLY A 834 -5.03 24.25 -6.52
CA GLY A 834 -5.03 22.80 -6.35
C GLY A 834 -4.42 22.01 -7.51
N VAL A 835 -3.67 22.65 -8.39
CA VAL A 835 -2.78 22.01 -9.38
C VAL A 835 -1.34 22.39 -9.02
N GLY A 836 -0.40 21.44 -9.09
CA GLY A 836 1.00 21.68 -8.74
C GLY A 836 1.77 22.44 -9.81
N ASP A 837 2.78 23.21 -9.40
CA ASP A 837 3.57 24.12 -10.25
C ASP A 837 4.26 23.41 -11.44
N VAL A 838 4.44 22.08 -11.38
CA VAL A 838 5.07 21.24 -12.41
C VAL A 838 4.10 20.85 -13.52
N CYS A 839 2.82 20.63 -13.20
CA CYS A 839 1.75 20.27 -14.15
C CYS A 839 0.74 21.41 -14.41
N ASP A 840 0.92 22.59 -13.79
CA ASP A 840 0.09 23.78 -14.01
C ASP A 840 0.40 24.46 -15.36
N ASP A 841 -0.27 23.97 -16.39
CA ASP A 841 -0.39 24.57 -17.73
C ASP A 841 -0.93 26.03 -17.69
N ASP A 842 -1.61 26.41 -16.61
CA ASP A 842 -2.06 27.76 -16.29
C ASP A 842 -0.99 28.53 -15.47
N GLN A 843 0.31 28.32 -15.81
CA GLN A 843 1.44 29.28 -15.69
C GLN A 843 1.14 30.60 -16.42
N ALA A 844 0.09 31.23 -15.94
CA ALA A 844 -0.63 32.30 -16.56
C ALA A 844 -0.01 33.58 -15.99
N ALA A 845 0.87 34.17 -16.81
CA ALA A 845 1.50 35.49 -16.69
C ALA A 845 1.00 36.39 -15.53
N SER A 846 1.47 36.14 -14.31
CA SER A 846 1.21 37.01 -13.16
C SER A 846 2.29 38.10 -13.05
N CYS A 847 2.14 39.07 -12.14
CA CYS A 847 3.25 39.99 -11.87
C CYS A 847 4.50 39.28 -11.32
N ALA A 848 4.32 38.17 -10.59
CA ALA A 848 5.39 37.47 -9.87
C ALA A 848 6.33 36.66 -10.79
N SER A 849 5.93 36.43 -12.05
CA SER A 849 6.78 35.85 -13.11
C SER A 849 8.06 36.66 -13.46
N PHE A 850 8.35 37.73 -12.70
CA PHE A 850 9.58 38.53 -12.80
C PHE A 850 10.21 38.79 -11.41
N GLY A 851 10.12 37.82 -10.50
CA GLY A 851 10.60 37.95 -9.12
C GLY A 851 9.66 38.79 -8.25
N ASP A 852 10.20 39.71 -7.45
CA ASP A 852 9.51 40.51 -6.40
C ASP A 852 8.34 41.41 -6.87
N PHE A 853 7.89 41.33 -8.12
CA PHE A 853 6.80 42.14 -8.64
C PHE A 853 5.43 41.67 -8.15
N GLN A 854 4.82 42.50 -7.30
CA GLN A 854 3.52 42.24 -6.71
C GLN A 854 2.37 42.99 -7.43
N PRO A 855 1.16 42.39 -7.56
CA PRO A 855 -0.02 43.05 -8.13
C PRO A 855 -0.47 44.28 -7.32
N ILE A 856 -0.75 45.40 -8.00
CA ILE A 856 -1.43 46.54 -7.36
C ILE A 856 -2.94 46.31 -7.39
N THR A 857 -3.50 45.81 -6.29
CA THR A 857 -4.91 45.41 -6.21
C THR A 857 -5.90 46.57 -5.98
N THR A 858 -7.20 46.31 -6.20
CA THR A 858 -8.30 47.28 -5.94
C THR A 858 -8.51 47.63 -4.45
N SER A 859 -8.04 46.81 -3.50
CA SER A 859 -8.16 47.10 -2.07
C SER A 859 -7.19 48.19 -1.63
N GLU A 860 -5.98 48.20 -2.21
CA GLU A 860 -4.91 49.13 -1.88
C GLU A 860 -4.94 50.43 -2.70
N SER A 861 -5.58 50.39 -3.87
CA SER A 861 -5.50 51.44 -4.88
C SER A 861 -6.86 51.96 -5.35
N LYS A 862 -6.88 53.25 -5.72
CA LYS A 862 -7.98 53.89 -6.44
C LYS A 862 -7.60 54.02 -7.90
N LEU A 863 -8.41 53.42 -8.77
CA LEU A 863 -8.30 53.59 -10.20
C LEU A 863 -8.97 54.88 -10.72
N ASP A 864 -8.36 55.54 -11.69
CA ASP A 864 -8.98 56.59 -12.51
C ASP A 864 -8.63 56.39 -14.00
N LYS A 865 -9.33 57.07 -14.91
CA LYS A 865 -9.04 57.00 -16.35
C LYS A 865 -9.40 58.28 -17.09
N GLY A 866 -8.72 58.55 -18.20
CA GLY A 866 -9.04 59.72 -18.99
C GLY A 866 -8.54 59.73 -20.43
N ILE A 867 -8.92 60.79 -21.14
CA ILE A 867 -8.55 61.06 -22.53
C ILE A 867 -8.16 62.53 -22.62
N ILE A 868 -6.98 62.82 -23.16
CA ILE A 868 -6.48 64.18 -23.39
C ILE A 868 -6.66 64.54 -24.87
N ALA A 869 -7.39 65.63 -25.13
CA ALA A 869 -7.74 66.09 -26.47
C ALA A 869 -6.66 67.00 -27.09
N PRO A 870 -6.46 67.00 -28.43
CA PRO A 870 -7.33 66.42 -29.45
C PRO A 870 -7.06 64.94 -29.73
N CYS A 871 -8.04 64.10 -29.44
CA CYS A 871 -7.99 62.65 -29.61
C CYS A 871 -9.31 62.20 -30.25
N ALA A 872 -9.26 61.47 -31.36
CA ALA A 872 -10.41 60.98 -32.12
C ALA A 872 -10.38 59.45 -32.18
N GLY A 873 -11.54 58.82 -31.90
CA GLY A 873 -11.63 57.37 -31.73
C GLY A 873 -10.94 56.85 -30.46
N CYS A 874 -10.67 57.73 -29.49
CA CYS A 874 -9.97 57.35 -28.27
C CYS A 874 -10.94 56.85 -27.20
N SER A 875 -10.57 55.77 -26.52
CA SER A 875 -11.44 54.98 -25.66
C SER A 875 -10.62 54.31 -24.55
N VAL A 876 -11.26 54.03 -23.42
CA VAL A 876 -10.73 53.19 -22.33
C VAL A 876 -11.91 52.38 -21.81
N THR A 877 -11.94 51.08 -22.08
CA THR A 877 -12.98 50.15 -21.61
C THR A 877 -12.53 49.43 -20.33
N SER A 878 -13.49 48.85 -19.59
CA SER A 878 -13.28 47.97 -18.44
C SER A 878 -12.06 48.25 -17.54
N PRO A 879 -11.83 49.50 -17.09
CA PRO A 879 -10.54 49.87 -16.50
C PRO A 879 -10.26 49.14 -15.19
N GLY A 880 -11.31 48.77 -14.44
CA GLY A 880 -11.20 48.05 -13.16
C GLY A 880 -10.48 46.69 -13.23
N ARG A 881 -10.18 46.21 -14.43
CA ARG A 881 -9.39 45.01 -14.69
C ARG A 881 -7.90 45.20 -14.36
N VAL A 882 -7.34 46.39 -14.61
CA VAL A 882 -5.92 46.73 -14.31
C VAL A 882 -5.50 46.48 -12.84
N THR A 883 -6.45 46.25 -11.94
CA THR A 883 -6.21 46.03 -10.50
C THR A 883 -7.10 44.92 -9.91
N ASN A 884 -7.73 44.05 -10.73
CA ASN A 884 -8.57 42.94 -10.24
C ASN A 884 -7.80 41.62 -10.04
N SER A 885 -6.52 41.58 -10.43
CA SER A 885 -5.67 40.37 -10.43
C SER A 885 -6.20 39.23 -11.31
N VAL A 886 -6.96 39.53 -12.37
CA VAL A 886 -7.43 38.55 -13.36
C VAL A 886 -6.78 38.87 -14.70
N ILE A 887 -6.05 37.90 -15.23
CA ILE A 887 -5.22 38.03 -16.43
C ILE A 887 -5.87 37.43 -17.68
N THR A 888 -6.97 36.70 -17.52
CA THR A 888 -7.87 36.32 -18.63
C THR A 888 -8.78 37.48 -19.07
N ASP A 889 -8.70 38.66 -18.43
CA ASP A 889 -9.60 39.79 -18.73
C ASP A 889 -8.91 41.18 -18.73
N ALA A 890 -8.72 41.79 -19.91
CA ALA A 890 -8.01 43.08 -20.05
C ALA A 890 -8.88 44.35 -20.00
N ALA A 891 -8.29 45.46 -19.52
CA ALA A 891 -8.75 46.81 -19.81
C ALA A 891 -8.15 47.31 -21.13
N ARG A 892 -9.00 47.65 -22.11
CA ARG A 892 -8.54 48.13 -23.43
C ARG A 892 -8.39 49.64 -23.50
N LEU A 893 -7.20 50.13 -23.83
CA LEU A 893 -6.95 51.49 -24.28
C LEU A 893 -6.98 51.52 -25.81
N GLU A 894 -7.70 52.47 -26.40
CA GLU A 894 -7.75 52.64 -27.86
C GLU A 894 -7.44 54.10 -28.24
N VAL A 895 -6.68 54.30 -29.31
CA VAL A 895 -6.40 55.61 -29.90
C VAL A 895 -6.28 55.52 -31.43
N THR A 896 -7.27 56.05 -32.17
CA THR A 896 -7.26 56.01 -33.65
C THR A 896 -6.53 57.19 -34.32
N ALA A 897 -6.60 58.41 -33.75
CA ALA A 897 -5.88 59.58 -34.27
C ALA A 897 -5.91 60.78 -33.30
N GLY A 898 -4.76 61.35 -32.94
CA GLY A 898 -4.74 62.55 -32.09
C GLY A 898 -3.42 63.33 -32.12
N ALA A 899 -3.42 64.56 -32.63
CA ALA A 899 -2.23 65.40 -32.67
C ALA A 899 -1.82 65.87 -31.25
N GLY A 900 -1.06 65.03 -30.53
CA GLY A 900 -0.71 65.20 -29.12
C GLY A 900 -1.84 64.82 -28.15
N GLY A 901 -2.74 63.92 -28.56
CA GLY A 901 -3.79 63.36 -27.70
C GLY A 901 -3.46 61.91 -27.30
N TYR A 902 -3.91 61.50 -26.13
CA TYR A 902 -3.67 60.16 -25.57
C TYR A 902 -4.85 59.69 -24.70
N ALA A 903 -4.99 58.37 -24.56
CA ALA A 903 -5.81 57.71 -23.53
C ALA A 903 -4.90 57.30 -22.36
N TYR A 904 -5.43 57.24 -21.13
CA TYR A 904 -4.64 56.81 -19.96
C TYR A 904 -5.48 56.14 -18.88
N VAL A 905 -4.80 55.32 -18.07
CA VAL A 905 -5.28 54.75 -16.80
C VAL A 905 -4.33 55.17 -15.68
N ASP A 906 -4.90 55.54 -14.54
CA ASP A 906 -4.21 55.93 -13.32
C ASP A 906 -4.45 54.89 -12.22
N VAL A 907 -3.38 54.35 -11.65
CA VAL A 907 -3.42 53.50 -10.45
C VAL A 907 -2.87 54.32 -9.29
N THR A 908 -3.70 54.66 -8.29
CA THR A 908 -3.33 55.54 -7.17
C THR A 908 -3.37 54.77 -5.85
N LYS A 909 -2.23 54.39 -5.26
CA LYS A 909 -2.22 53.74 -3.92
C LYS A 909 -2.71 54.72 -2.85
N THR A 910 -3.27 54.16 -1.78
CA THR A 910 -3.76 54.91 -0.62
C THR A 910 -2.63 55.42 0.28
N SER A 911 -1.51 54.72 0.31
CA SER A 911 -0.23 55.10 0.91
C SER A 911 0.67 55.87 -0.08
N VAL A 912 1.75 56.47 0.43
CA VAL A 912 2.89 56.95 -0.37
C VAL A 912 3.96 55.85 -0.34
N LEU A 913 4.38 55.42 -1.52
CA LEU A 913 5.55 54.56 -1.70
C LEU A 913 6.79 55.45 -1.64
N SER A 914 7.76 55.06 -0.82
CA SER A 914 8.97 55.85 -0.51
C SER A 914 10.19 54.96 -0.67
N GLY A 915 11.28 55.47 -1.24
CA GLY A 915 12.41 54.64 -1.67
C GLY A 915 12.30 54.19 -3.13
N ARG A 916 13.29 53.43 -3.61
CA ARG A 916 13.36 52.97 -5.00
C ARG A 916 12.34 51.85 -5.22
N HIS A 917 11.74 51.82 -6.40
CA HIS A 917 10.74 50.81 -6.79
C HIS A 917 10.83 50.54 -8.29
N MET A 918 10.61 49.29 -8.69
CA MET A 918 10.18 48.96 -10.05
C MET A 918 8.65 48.98 -10.17
N ILE A 919 8.18 49.38 -11.35
CA ILE A 919 6.78 49.68 -11.61
C ILE A 919 6.43 49.22 -13.02
N GLY A 920 5.50 48.27 -13.13
CA GLY A 920 5.16 47.60 -14.38
C GLY A 920 3.68 47.65 -14.76
N PHE A 921 3.40 47.30 -16.01
CA PHE A 921 2.06 46.87 -16.44
C PHE A 921 2.21 45.64 -17.34
N LEU A 922 1.40 44.61 -17.08
CA LEU A 922 1.23 43.48 -17.99
C LEU A 922 0.31 43.91 -19.13
N VAL A 923 0.82 43.86 -20.36
CA VAL A 923 0.14 44.39 -21.54
C VAL A 923 0.28 43.49 -22.76
N GLU A 924 -0.67 43.62 -23.68
CA GLU A 924 -0.69 42.89 -24.93
C GLU A 924 -1.27 43.77 -26.05
N LYS A 925 -0.92 43.45 -27.29
CA LYS A 925 -1.49 44.07 -28.49
C LYS A 925 -2.35 43.00 -29.21
N PRO A 926 -3.69 43.07 -29.17
CA PRO A 926 -4.62 41.96 -29.54
C PRO A 926 -4.68 41.48 -31.00
N SER A 927 -3.58 41.56 -31.76
CA SER A 927 -3.51 41.11 -33.16
C SER A 927 -2.09 40.87 -33.70
N THR A 928 -1.04 41.22 -32.95
CA THR A 928 0.39 40.99 -33.26
C THR A 928 1.22 41.25 -32.01
N LEU A 929 2.43 40.70 -31.92
CA LEU A 929 3.47 41.11 -30.96
C LEU A 929 3.59 42.63 -30.71
N LEU A 930 4.05 43.00 -29.51
CA LEU A 930 4.22 44.38 -29.05
C LEU A 930 5.42 45.09 -29.73
N ASP A 931 5.21 45.61 -30.95
CA ASP A 931 6.28 46.20 -31.76
C ASP A 931 6.85 47.54 -31.22
N LEU A 932 8.10 47.85 -31.61
CA LEU A 932 8.82 49.08 -31.23
C LEU A 932 8.05 50.38 -31.56
N VAL A 933 7.23 50.39 -32.61
CA VAL A 933 6.48 51.57 -33.07
C VAL A 933 5.27 51.82 -32.16
N LEU A 934 4.63 50.75 -31.64
CA LEU A 934 3.62 50.87 -30.59
C LEU A 934 4.26 51.31 -29.27
N LEU A 935 5.39 50.72 -28.87
CA LEU A 935 6.15 51.08 -27.65
C LEU A 935 6.52 52.57 -27.61
N GLU A 936 6.91 53.19 -28.73
CA GLU A 936 7.15 54.64 -28.83
C GLU A 936 5.92 55.50 -28.47
N THR A 937 4.71 54.93 -28.52
CA THR A 937 3.47 55.62 -28.12
C THR A 937 2.99 55.30 -26.71
N ILE A 938 3.62 54.36 -26.02
CA ILE A 938 3.33 54.04 -24.62
C ILE A 938 4.16 54.96 -23.71
N THR A 939 3.58 55.38 -22.58
CA THR A 939 4.26 56.19 -21.56
C THR A 939 3.85 55.75 -20.17
N ILE A 940 4.83 55.38 -19.35
CA ILE A 940 4.65 55.21 -17.90
C ILE A 940 5.17 56.47 -17.20
N SER A 941 4.51 56.93 -16.14
CA SER A 941 4.95 58.08 -15.33
C SER A 941 4.48 58.00 -13.88
N THR A 942 5.31 58.44 -12.93
CA THR A 942 4.96 58.49 -11.51
C THR A 942 4.55 59.89 -11.04
N TRP A 943 3.69 59.93 -10.03
CA TRP A 943 3.07 61.15 -9.51
C TRP A 943 2.94 61.07 -7.98
N LEU A 944 3.22 62.18 -7.32
CA LEU A 944 3.02 62.37 -5.89
C LEU A 944 1.99 63.48 -5.67
N ASN A 945 0.86 63.17 -5.05
CA ASN A 945 -0.18 64.13 -4.67
C ASN A 945 -0.58 65.08 -5.83
N ASP A 946 -0.99 64.50 -6.95
CA ASP A 946 -1.35 65.18 -8.22
C ASP A 946 -0.22 65.96 -8.92
N THR A 947 1.03 65.87 -8.45
CA THR A 947 2.20 66.48 -9.09
C THR A 947 3.06 65.39 -9.73
N PRO A 948 3.55 65.53 -10.99
CA PRO A 948 4.51 64.57 -11.54
C PRO A 948 5.80 64.63 -10.73
N THR A 949 6.38 63.47 -10.39
CA THR A 949 7.67 63.35 -9.71
C THR A 949 8.81 63.87 -10.61
N GLY A 950 8.80 63.41 -11.86
CA GLY A 950 9.87 63.59 -12.84
C GLY A 950 10.11 62.31 -13.64
N ASP A 951 9.83 61.16 -13.03
CA ASP A 951 10.15 59.84 -13.57
C ASP A 951 9.10 59.42 -14.61
N SER A 952 9.57 59.19 -15.85
CA SER A 952 8.73 58.77 -16.97
C SER A 952 9.56 58.25 -18.14
N SER A 953 9.17 57.10 -18.71
CA SER A 953 9.80 56.47 -19.87
C SER A 953 8.80 56.15 -20.99
N THR A 954 9.33 55.98 -22.20
CA THR A 954 8.62 55.73 -23.46
C THR A 954 9.51 54.96 -24.44
N GLY A 955 8.94 54.18 -25.37
CA GLY A 955 9.72 53.56 -26.45
C GLY A 955 10.79 52.60 -25.92
N SER A 956 11.98 52.60 -26.53
CA SER A 956 13.12 51.75 -26.15
C SER A 956 13.77 52.08 -24.79
N SER A 957 13.12 52.87 -23.94
CA SER A 957 13.47 53.08 -22.53
C SER A 957 12.42 52.51 -21.57
N LEU A 958 11.40 51.84 -22.11
CA LEU A 958 10.61 50.85 -21.40
C LEU A 958 11.33 49.51 -21.64
N VAL A 959 11.69 48.81 -20.57
CA VAL A 959 12.11 47.41 -20.69
C VAL A 959 10.83 46.59 -20.81
N ALA A 960 10.80 45.65 -21.75
CA ALA A 960 9.64 44.85 -22.11
C ALA A 960 10.06 43.38 -22.15
N PHE A 961 9.64 42.60 -21.16
CA PHE A 961 10.02 41.20 -21.04
C PHE A 961 8.93 40.29 -21.63
N LYS A 962 9.34 39.17 -22.26
CA LYS A 962 8.43 38.04 -22.53
C LYS A 962 8.11 37.40 -21.19
N VAL A 963 6.83 37.10 -20.98
CA VAL A 963 6.42 36.26 -19.85
C VAL A 963 6.41 34.83 -20.35
N ASP A 964 7.01 33.92 -19.59
CA ASP A 964 6.97 32.51 -19.92
C ASP A 964 5.57 31.93 -19.65
N GLY A 965 5.26 30.80 -20.29
CA GLY A 965 3.89 30.37 -20.60
C GLY A 965 3.12 31.27 -21.60
N ALA A 966 3.41 32.58 -21.69
CA ALA A 966 2.58 33.51 -22.43
C ALA A 966 3.03 33.79 -23.88
N VAL A 967 2.14 33.48 -24.83
CA VAL A 967 2.33 33.73 -26.28
C VAL A 967 2.67 35.20 -26.58
N ASP A 968 1.74 36.13 -26.33
CA ASP A 968 1.82 37.54 -26.79
C ASP A 968 1.90 38.59 -25.65
N GLN A 969 1.69 38.20 -24.39
CA GLN A 969 1.70 39.14 -23.26
C GLN A 969 3.11 39.56 -22.87
N ARG A 970 3.30 40.83 -22.47
CA ARG A 970 4.61 41.41 -22.10
C ARG A 970 4.48 42.32 -20.88
N VAL A 971 5.39 42.24 -19.92
CA VAL A 971 5.46 43.21 -18.82
C VAL A 971 6.36 44.38 -19.22
N ILE A 972 5.80 45.60 -19.21
CA ILE A 972 6.55 46.83 -19.48
C ILE A 972 6.85 47.60 -18.19
N VAL A 973 8.14 47.81 -17.88
CA VAL A 973 8.58 48.36 -16.57
C VAL A 973 9.32 49.70 -16.66
N ILE A 974 9.31 50.43 -15.53
CA ILE A 974 10.25 51.52 -15.21
C ILE A 974 10.71 51.40 -13.76
N ALA A 975 11.94 51.84 -13.48
CA ALA A 975 12.37 52.17 -12.13
C ALA A 975 11.97 53.62 -11.77
N SER A 976 11.66 53.88 -10.50
CA SER A 976 11.42 55.21 -9.93
C SER A 976 12.25 55.38 -8.67
N GLU A 977 12.99 56.49 -8.56
CA GLU A 977 13.84 56.83 -7.40
C GLU A 977 13.19 57.89 -6.49
N GLN A 978 11.91 58.21 -6.73
CA GLN A 978 11.21 59.34 -6.11
C GLN A 978 9.91 58.86 -5.46
N ASP A 979 9.63 59.34 -4.24
CA ASP A 979 8.36 59.06 -3.56
C ASP A 979 7.15 59.33 -4.47
N PHE A 980 6.25 58.34 -4.60
CA PHE A 980 5.04 58.46 -5.42
C PHE A 980 3.83 57.82 -4.75
N ASN A 981 2.64 58.21 -5.19
CA ASN A 981 1.40 57.50 -4.82
C ASN A 981 0.46 57.24 -6.00
N ARG A 982 0.88 57.58 -7.22
CA ARG A 982 0.16 57.23 -8.44
C ARG A 982 1.10 56.90 -9.59
N VAL A 983 0.78 55.84 -10.29
CA VAL A 983 1.35 55.44 -11.58
C VAL A 983 0.33 55.74 -12.67
N ARG A 984 0.79 56.21 -13.83
CA ARG A 984 -0.02 56.42 -15.02
C ARG A 984 0.58 55.69 -16.22
N LEU A 985 -0.22 54.80 -16.81
CA LEU A 985 0.01 54.26 -18.16
C LEU A 985 -0.78 55.11 -19.17
N SER A 986 -0.12 55.57 -20.23
CA SER A 986 -0.74 56.34 -21.33
C SER A 986 -0.42 55.73 -22.69
N LEU A 987 -1.42 55.73 -23.59
CA LEU A 987 -1.29 55.33 -24.99
C LEU A 987 -1.53 56.54 -25.90
N GLY A 988 -0.53 56.88 -26.72
CA GLY A 988 -0.57 57.92 -27.75
C GLY A 988 -1.13 57.44 -29.09
N SER A 989 -1.10 58.30 -30.13
CA SER A 989 -1.59 57.95 -31.47
C SER A 989 -0.47 57.81 -32.50
N LEU A 990 -0.45 56.72 -33.26
CA LEU A 990 0.34 56.63 -34.49
C LEU A 990 -0.33 57.32 -35.70
N PRO A 991 0.44 57.73 -36.71
CA PRO A 991 -0.13 58.31 -37.93
C PRO A 991 -0.67 57.22 -38.88
N SER A 992 -2.00 57.05 -38.90
CA SER A 992 -2.81 56.26 -39.87
C SER A 992 -3.21 54.84 -39.44
N GLU A 993 -2.92 54.43 -38.20
CA GLU A 993 -3.27 53.11 -37.65
C GLU A 993 -4.13 53.24 -36.39
N LEU A 994 -4.80 52.15 -36.00
CA LEU A 994 -5.58 52.08 -34.77
C LEU A 994 -4.70 51.47 -33.68
N ASN A 995 -4.23 52.29 -32.75
CA ASN A 995 -3.50 51.77 -31.58
C ASN A 995 -4.53 51.15 -30.62
N GLN A 996 -4.37 49.87 -30.31
CA GLN A 996 -5.02 49.20 -29.19
C GLN A 996 -3.93 48.65 -28.27
N LEU A 997 -4.17 48.73 -26.96
CA LEU A 997 -3.35 48.11 -25.93
C LEU A 997 -4.31 47.52 -24.91
N ASP A 998 -4.22 46.22 -24.71
CA ASP A 998 -4.87 45.54 -23.59
C ASP A 998 -3.92 45.57 -22.39
N VAL A 999 -4.49 45.85 -21.23
CA VAL A 999 -3.77 46.04 -19.97
C VAL A 999 -4.45 45.14 -18.96
N TYR A 1000 -3.77 44.07 -18.59
CA TYR A 1000 -4.28 43.04 -17.69
C TYR A 1000 -4.12 43.51 -16.25
N MET A 1001 -2.89 43.84 -15.82
CA MET A 1001 -2.64 44.31 -14.45
C MET A 1001 -1.55 45.40 -14.36
N ALA A 1002 -1.45 46.01 -13.19
CA ALA A 1002 -0.34 46.89 -12.80
C ALA A 1002 0.49 46.20 -11.71
N CYS A 1003 1.82 46.24 -11.85
CA CYS A 1003 2.78 45.54 -11.00
C CYS A 1003 3.71 46.54 -10.29
N MET A 1004 4.27 46.14 -9.15
CA MET A 1004 5.36 46.87 -8.49
C MET A 1004 6.25 45.97 -7.64
N ALA A 1005 7.55 46.26 -7.61
CA ALA A 1005 8.51 45.67 -6.67
C ALA A 1005 9.23 46.80 -5.90
N PRO A 1006 9.65 46.59 -4.65
CA PRO A 1006 10.72 47.40 -4.05
C PRO A 1006 12.05 47.21 -4.83
N LEU A 1007 12.99 48.14 -4.66
CA LEU A 1007 14.37 48.13 -5.21
C LEU A 1007 15.31 48.91 -4.27
#